data_AF-A0A832LH37-F1
#
_entry.id   AF-A0A832LH37-F1
#
_cell.length_a   1.000
_cell.length_b   1.000
_cell.length_c   1.000
_cell.angle_alpha   90.00
_cell.angle_beta   90.00
_cell.angle_gamma   90.00
#
_symmetry.space_group_name_H-M   'P 1'
#
loop_
_entity.id
_entity.type
_entity.pdbx_description
1 polymer ?
#
loop_
_entity_poly.entity_id
_entity_poly.type
_entity_poly.pdbx_seq_one_letter_code
_entity_poly.pdbx_strand_id
1 'polypeptide(L)'
;MKKVDDSSQSFKYPPNLTIVGLGGCGKKLCREICNYEWLLNHYSKEVNRLKIYTMDTDANEYIEDQRWEYKIMEKVENLEGAGNIEFKSYYLPNLANITQVSDLTSAEVSASIKRSQSIKTWWLNDPESGGVAFQDLKRIDHFIMDDFGGGVHRRRAVSKAILYKVLSEGQSNGFPTFSNPGVTAIIVGIGGGTGSGMFIDLARYIKKKRDDAIYLFAVLPTTKEGEKEQLNAAISLTELEFLNVSRDERIFDHVIFTSLGPTEYANGQYELEEIDEFDSVFPQILTNFFHIERSDLNLSDARKSYSSFIFADSHVIEYPVEELQELKNQYIQIIQELEEINTFRKKINQTIEGLLTEFNFYDDSTPTMEIFEFIKAEYRNIEKVWSNNIAKLLNYHSVEEIEAFIEYHVSEIQFEKIRNYNDLISYISQVNKFDHGISQDKLKDEIDKKLFRLIPESLETLEKTAILFKRVAAVKNEVCRSEMIDILKGKREIPPLLGELNSKKQEIQNLEYQLKQTDKKIEKLSSLHTQIDKEIDDELKDIDIDIVSCAEINRKIRLLPDKEQKLKETLDQYIEQFSTEKVKGRDKNSWFLSAGTKDIKMKIEDISKDTEHNLESLSRFIDSITLYYYYKNKIKEVENGGWLIRIQGKRKQLIKKYKEFTGKEEEYIKSNLKHWDIRIDPPFNIVIAEDFLTTDLNIKAEVIRERIYNSTFASLNTDNIDSDDLGQMFKLEDRGKIRQFLREKLRELRLEEANYFNDMNELDRYIEDIKARINAEKLQKDMLFEVDSANTETFSSRKNLNLHYERFYEHFAIINKKIEAGKRTKKGIYKTKFGSVNPQVLSLVESRSDTKDSPDMGNLDIDKNGKLELDKLINLVKSVYQDLFESRKLGVNSLKISIGDTERWTFGKAALVVSSTSSYVRSELMKSMISTDINQSLSLKKPNDSLLTPHGHTKPWEIALTFFVASSFLDNIYPLVAGGGYWEIYARNKENILHHVLKLQDGEYITRSALLKPEAAGKIAISERIEETPQQIKSLYEVKSLKEALEIENQ
;
A
#
# COMPACT_ATOMS: atom_id res chain seq x y z
N MET A 1 -47.06 31.03 42.63
CA MET A 1 -46.56 30.14 41.56
C MET A 1 -45.81 29.00 42.23
N LYS A 2 -46.37 27.79 42.26
CA LYS A 2 -45.67 26.59 42.73
C LYS A 2 -44.64 26.19 41.66
N LYS A 3 -43.40 25.93 42.06
CA LYS A 3 -42.41 25.23 41.24
C LYS A 3 -43.03 23.90 40.80
N VAL A 4 -43.27 23.74 39.51
CA VAL A 4 -43.57 22.44 38.91
C VAL A 4 -42.22 21.74 38.78
N ASP A 5 -42.13 20.55 39.37
CA ASP A 5 -40.97 19.67 39.28
C ASP A 5 -40.87 19.17 37.82
N ASP A 6 -39.83 19.60 37.11
CA ASP A 6 -39.69 19.52 35.64
C ASP A 6 -39.10 18.16 35.18
N SER A 7 -38.88 17.22 36.11
CA SER A 7 -38.14 15.97 35.84
C SER A 7 -38.99 14.73 35.57
N SER A 8 -40.33 14.81 35.49
CA SER A 8 -41.14 13.59 35.36
C SER A 8 -42.57 13.77 34.81
N GLN A 9 -42.77 14.41 33.66
CA GLN A 9 -43.98 14.06 32.90
C GLN A 9 -43.77 12.65 32.32
N SER A 10 -44.24 11.63 33.05
CA SER A 10 -44.23 10.24 32.60
C SER A 10 -44.87 10.15 31.23
N PHE A 11 -44.16 9.59 30.26
CA PHE A 11 -44.68 9.39 28.91
C PHE A 11 -45.99 8.61 28.94
N LYS A 12 -47.03 9.21 28.35
CA LYS A 12 -48.41 8.76 28.48
C LYS A 12 -48.80 7.96 27.25
N TYR A 13 -48.80 6.64 27.39
CA TYR A 13 -49.13 5.72 26.32
C TYR A 13 -50.15 4.66 26.80
N PRO A 14 -50.94 4.04 25.91
CA PRO A 14 -51.80 2.93 26.28
C PRO A 14 -51.00 1.74 26.80
N PRO A 15 -51.31 1.19 27.99
CA PRO A 15 -50.61 0.00 28.48
C PRO A 15 -50.90 -1.22 27.59
N ASN A 16 -52.09 -1.28 26.98
CA ASN A 16 -52.43 -2.28 25.97
C ASN A 16 -52.78 -1.55 24.66
N LEU A 17 -51.92 -1.70 23.65
CA LEU A 17 -52.12 -1.10 22.32
C LEU A 17 -52.11 -2.17 21.24
N THR A 18 -53.11 -2.11 20.37
CA THR A 18 -53.14 -2.88 19.12
C THR A 18 -53.03 -1.91 17.95
N ILE A 19 -51.99 -2.05 17.14
CA ILE A 19 -51.78 -1.31 15.90
C ILE A 19 -52.14 -2.22 14.74
N VAL A 20 -52.99 -1.74 13.84
CA VAL A 20 -53.40 -2.49 12.64
C VAL A 20 -53.05 -1.68 11.40
N GLY A 21 -52.06 -2.13 10.64
CA GLY A 21 -51.68 -1.54 9.35
C GLY A 21 -52.42 -2.22 8.20
N LEU A 22 -53.20 -1.46 7.42
CA LEU A 22 -54.00 -2.00 6.33
C LEU A 22 -53.48 -1.60 4.94
N GLY A 23 -53.25 -2.61 4.09
CA GLY A 23 -52.68 -2.48 2.75
C GLY A 23 -51.22 -2.01 2.73
N GLY A 24 -50.67 -1.81 1.53
CA GLY A 24 -49.28 -1.36 1.30
C GLY A 24 -48.81 -0.21 2.21
N CYS A 25 -49.52 0.92 2.21
CA CYS A 25 -49.17 2.08 3.04
C CYS A 25 -49.21 1.77 4.54
N GLY A 26 -50.28 1.14 5.03
CA GLY A 26 -50.40 0.81 6.46
C GLY A 26 -49.33 -0.17 6.94
N LYS A 27 -48.95 -1.14 6.09
CA LYS A 27 -47.87 -2.09 6.40
C LYS A 27 -46.52 -1.39 6.52
N LYS A 28 -46.18 -0.48 5.57
CA LYS A 28 -44.89 0.22 5.54
C LYS A 28 -44.73 1.07 6.79
N LEU A 29 -45.77 1.83 7.15
CA LEU A 29 -45.78 2.65 8.36
C LEU A 29 -45.70 1.83 9.66
N CYS A 30 -46.36 0.67 9.73
CA CYS A 30 -46.22 -0.23 10.89
C CYS A 30 -44.80 -0.81 11.03
N ARG A 31 -44.12 -1.10 9.91
CA ARG A 31 -42.71 -1.51 9.93
C ARG A 31 -41.83 -0.39 10.46
N GLU A 32 -42.04 0.85 10.01
CA GLU A 32 -41.29 2.00 10.53
C GLU A 32 -41.50 2.25 12.01
N ILE A 33 -42.71 2.01 12.54
CA ILE A 33 -42.97 2.06 13.99
C ILE A 33 -42.09 1.04 14.74
N CYS A 34 -41.83 -0.13 14.17
CA CYS A 34 -40.96 -1.16 14.77
C CYS A 34 -39.47 -0.79 14.72
N ASN A 35 -39.08 0.18 13.88
CA ASN A 35 -37.71 0.70 13.87
C ASN A 35 -37.41 1.60 15.09
N TYR A 36 -38.43 2.08 15.80
CA TYR A 36 -38.29 2.92 16.99
C TYR A 36 -38.04 2.06 18.24
N GLU A 37 -36.76 1.79 18.53
CA GLU A 37 -36.33 0.88 19.60
C GLU A 37 -36.85 1.24 20.98
N TRP A 38 -36.89 2.54 21.31
CA TRP A 38 -37.41 3.00 22.59
C TRP A 38 -38.89 2.61 22.79
N LEU A 39 -39.67 2.51 21.70
CA LEU A 39 -41.09 2.12 21.76
C LEU A 39 -41.21 0.62 22.05
N LEU A 40 -40.42 -0.21 21.37
CA LEU A 40 -40.37 -1.66 21.66
C LEU A 40 -39.91 -1.89 23.11
N ASN A 41 -38.86 -1.21 23.56
CA ASN A 41 -38.37 -1.27 24.94
C ASN A 41 -39.41 -0.78 25.98
N HIS A 42 -40.27 0.18 25.61
CA HIS A 42 -41.36 0.63 26.49
C HIS A 42 -42.39 -0.49 26.71
N TYR A 43 -42.69 -1.26 25.67
CA TYR A 43 -43.69 -2.32 25.68
C TYR A 43 -43.17 -3.70 26.07
N SER A 44 -41.85 -3.91 26.11
CA SER A 44 -41.28 -5.16 26.61
C SER A 44 -41.41 -5.29 28.14
N LYS A 45 -41.58 -4.18 28.87
CA LYS A 45 -41.73 -4.15 30.33
C LYS A 45 -43.02 -4.84 30.82
N GLU A 46 -42.96 -5.54 31.96
CA GLU A 46 -43.95 -6.53 32.44
C GLU A 46 -45.44 -6.10 32.48
N VAL A 47 -45.76 -4.80 32.49
CA VAL A 47 -47.13 -4.29 32.60
C VAL A 47 -47.75 -3.85 31.27
N ASN A 48 -46.95 -3.75 30.20
CA ASN A 48 -47.37 -3.21 28.91
C ASN A 48 -47.47 -4.32 27.86
N ARG A 49 -48.34 -4.15 26.86
CA ARG A 49 -48.52 -5.08 25.75
C ARG A 49 -48.72 -4.35 24.43
N LEU A 50 -47.97 -4.75 23.42
CA LEU A 50 -48.05 -4.22 22.06
C LEU A 50 -48.37 -5.34 21.08
N LYS A 51 -49.42 -5.13 20.28
CA LYS A 51 -49.79 -6.02 19.19
C LYS A 51 -49.77 -5.24 17.90
N ILE A 52 -49.04 -5.71 16.90
CA ILE A 52 -48.96 -5.08 15.59
C ILE A 52 -49.39 -6.12 14.55
N TYR A 53 -50.47 -5.82 13.85
CA TYR A 53 -51.00 -6.66 12.80
C TYR A 53 -50.97 -5.92 11.48
N THR A 54 -50.23 -6.42 10.50
CA THR A 54 -50.31 -5.91 9.12
C THR A 54 -51.22 -6.81 8.31
N MET A 55 -52.10 -6.24 7.50
CA MET A 55 -53.06 -7.01 6.69
C MET A 55 -53.06 -6.51 5.25
N ASP A 56 -52.87 -7.42 4.30
CA ASP A 56 -52.82 -7.09 2.89
C ASP A 56 -53.43 -8.19 2.01
N THR A 57 -53.69 -7.86 0.75
CA THR A 57 -54.23 -8.76 -0.28
C THR A 57 -53.30 -8.92 -1.48
N ASP A 58 -52.12 -8.28 -1.50
CA ASP A 58 -51.16 -8.44 -2.59
C ASP A 58 -50.35 -9.73 -2.44
N ALA A 59 -50.50 -10.63 -3.43
CA ALA A 59 -49.80 -11.91 -3.44
C ALA A 59 -48.28 -11.75 -3.66
N ASN A 60 -47.87 -10.69 -4.37
CA ASN A 60 -46.46 -10.48 -4.74
C ASN A 60 -45.60 -10.07 -3.55
N GLU A 61 -46.18 -9.38 -2.57
CA GLU A 61 -45.48 -8.90 -1.37
C GLU A 61 -45.45 -9.94 -0.25
N TYR A 62 -46.26 -11.01 -0.32
CA TYR A 62 -46.43 -11.98 0.77
C TYR A 62 -45.11 -12.59 1.28
N ILE A 63 -44.20 -12.97 0.37
CA ILE A 63 -42.91 -13.55 0.76
C ILE A 63 -42.03 -12.51 1.47
N GLU A 64 -42.06 -11.27 1.00
CA GLU A 64 -41.30 -10.18 1.63
C GLU A 64 -41.88 -9.84 3.02
N ASP A 65 -43.20 -9.84 3.14
CA ASP A 65 -43.90 -9.61 4.41
C ASP A 65 -43.49 -10.62 5.49
N GLN A 66 -43.39 -11.90 5.13
CA GLN A 66 -42.94 -12.94 6.06
C GLN A 66 -41.48 -12.76 6.49
N ARG A 67 -40.60 -12.30 5.58
CA ARG A 67 -39.20 -11.99 5.92
C ARG A 67 -39.12 -10.81 6.89
N TRP A 68 -39.96 -9.79 6.69
CA TRP A 68 -40.03 -8.65 7.61
C TRP A 68 -40.57 -9.04 8.99
N GLU A 69 -41.60 -9.88 9.04
CA GLU A 69 -42.11 -10.43 10.31
C GLU A 69 -40.99 -11.14 11.09
N TYR A 70 -40.24 -12.04 10.43
CA TYR A 70 -39.11 -12.72 11.06
C TYR A 70 -38.06 -11.72 11.58
N LYS A 71 -37.66 -10.73 10.77
CA LYS A 71 -36.65 -9.73 11.14
C LYS A 71 -37.08 -8.86 12.33
N ILE A 72 -38.36 -8.46 12.39
CA ILE A 72 -38.90 -7.67 13.50
C ILE A 72 -38.97 -8.53 14.77
N MET A 73 -39.42 -9.79 14.66
CA MET A 73 -39.51 -10.67 15.81
C MET A 73 -38.13 -11.05 16.36
N GLU A 74 -37.12 -11.28 15.51
CA GLU A 74 -35.73 -11.48 15.93
C GLU A 74 -35.21 -10.27 16.74
N LYS A 75 -35.55 -9.05 16.31
CA LYS A 75 -35.23 -7.82 17.07
C LYS A 75 -35.93 -7.80 18.44
N VAL A 76 -37.20 -8.20 18.50
CA VAL A 76 -38.00 -8.25 19.74
C VAL A 76 -37.51 -9.33 20.70
N GLU A 77 -37.08 -10.49 20.20
CA GLU A 77 -36.56 -11.61 21.00
C GLU A 77 -35.27 -11.25 21.75
N ASN A 78 -34.50 -10.29 21.23
CA ASN A 78 -33.31 -9.75 21.89
C ASN A 78 -33.63 -8.79 23.06
N LEU A 79 -34.91 -8.45 23.29
CA LEU A 79 -35.33 -7.55 24.37
C LEU A 79 -35.75 -8.33 25.63
N GLU A 80 -35.41 -7.79 26.80
CA GLU A 80 -35.95 -8.31 28.08
C GLU A 80 -37.47 -8.12 28.11
N GLY A 81 -38.22 -9.22 28.30
CA GLY A 81 -39.70 -9.21 28.31
C GLY A 81 -40.37 -9.32 26.94
N ALA A 82 -39.68 -9.91 25.95
CA ALA A 82 -40.15 -10.12 24.57
C ALA A 82 -41.60 -10.63 24.42
N GLY A 83 -42.10 -11.45 25.36
CA GLY A 83 -43.45 -12.03 25.33
C GLY A 83 -44.61 -11.03 25.37
N ASN A 84 -44.34 -9.75 25.62
CA ASN A 84 -45.33 -8.67 25.64
C ASN A 84 -45.57 -8.01 24.27
N ILE A 85 -44.74 -8.33 23.26
CA ILE A 85 -44.81 -7.74 21.93
C ILE A 85 -45.14 -8.84 20.91
N GLU A 86 -46.17 -8.62 20.10
CA GLU A 86 -46.58 -9.51 19.01
C GLU A 86 -46.58 -8.72 17.70
N PHE A 87 -45.84 -9.18 16.69
CA PHE A 87 -45.94 -8.69 15.32
C PHE A 87 -46.37 -9.85 14.39
N LYS A 88 -47.42 -9.65 13.59
CA LYS A 88 -47.85 -10.63 12.58
C LYS A 88 -48.30 -9.96 11.29
N SER A 89 -47.91 -10.54 10.16
CA SER A 89 -48.39 -10.14 8.85
C SER A 89 -49.37 -11.15 8.27
N TYR A 90 -50.53 -10.66 7.85
CA TYR A 90 -51.63 -11.45 7.33
C TYR A 90 -51.85 -11.17 5.85
N TYR A 91 -51.53 -12.16 5.01
CA TYR A 91 -52.04 -12.20 3.65
C TYR A 91 -53.45 -12.80 3.67
N LEU A 92 -54.44 -11.91 3.57
CA LEU A 92 -55.84 -12.23 3.81
C LEU A 92 -56.41 -13.31 2.89
N PRO A 93 -56.10 -13.35 1.58
CA PRO A 93 -56.60 -14.40 0.69
C PRO A 93 -56.23 -15.82 1.15
N ASN A 94 -55.03 -16.05 1.68
CA ASN A 94 -54.62 -17.36 2.20
C ASN A 94 -55.43 -17.79 3.43
N LEU A 95 -55.90 -16.86 4.27
CA LEU A 95 -56.65 -17.20 5.48
C LEU A 95 -58.04 -17.77 5.18
N ALA A 96 -58.56 -17.57 3.97
CA ALA A 96 -59.89 -18.01 3.56
C ALA A 96 -59.90 -18.77 2.23
N ASN A 97 -58.74 -19.32 1.82
CA ASN A 97 -58.54 -20.07 0.58
C ASN A 97 -59.12 -19.35 -0.65
N ILE A 98 -58.76 -18.10 -0.84
CA ILE A 98 -59.17 -17.27 -1.97
C ILE A 98 -57.99 -17.17 -2.93
N THR A 99 -58.12 -17.76 -4.11
CA THR A 99 -57.10 -17.72 -5.16
C THR A 99 -57.42 -16.69 -6.23
N GLN A 100 -58.72 -16.43 -6.43
CA GLN A 100 -59.25 -15.49 -7.42
C GLN A 100 -60.53 -14.83 -6.91
N VAL A 101 -60.91 -13.69 -7.51
CA VAL A 101 -62.13 -12.94 -7.09
C VAL A 101 -63.40 -13.77 -7.28
N SER A 102 -63.44 -14.66 -8.27
CA SER A 102 -64.58 -15.54 -8.52
C SER A 102 -64.84 -16.55 -7.39
N ASP A 103 -63.85 -16.84 -6.53
CA ASP A 103 -64.01 -17.69 -5.34
C ASP A 103 -64.90 -17.06 -4.24
N LEU A 104 -65.31 -15.80 -4.43
CA LEU A 104 -66.22 -15.05 -3.56
C LEU A 104 -67.68 -15.09 -4.04
N THR A 105 -67.94 -15.73 -5.18
CA THR A 105 -69.19 -15.57 -5.93
C THR A 105 -70.18 -16.73 -5.79
N SER A 106 -69.84 -17.79 -5.05
CA SER A 106 -70.69 -18.98 -4.93
C SER A 106 -71.85 -18.77 -3.96
N ALA A 107 -72.96 -19.49 -4.18
CA ALA A 107 -74.12 -19.45 -3.30
C ALA A 107 -73.78 -19.92 -1.86
N GLU A 108 -72.87 -20.89 -1.73
CA GLU A 108 -72.37 -21.38 -0.44
C GLU A 108 -71.63 -20.29 0.34
N VAL A 109 -70.77 -19.52 -0.33
CA VAL A 109 -70.05 -18.38 0.27
C VAL A 109 -71.04 -17.30 0.71
N SER A 110 -71.99 -16.93 -0.15
CA SER A 110 -73.06 -15.98 0.19
C SER A 110 -73.82 -16.41 1.46
N ALA A 111 -74.24 -17.68 1.52
CA ALA A 111 -74.95 -18.24 2.68
C ALA A 111 -74.06 -18.33 3.94
N SER A 112 -72.75 -18.61 3.80
CA SER A 112 -71.77 -18.62 4.89
C SER A 112 -71.60 -17.23 5.50
N ILE A 113 -71.41 -16.22 4.65
CA ILE A 113 -71.20 -14.82 5.07
C ILE A 113 -72.47 -14.25 5.70
N LYS A 114 -73.65 -14.46 5.10
CA LYS A 114 -74.94 -14.00 5.68
C LYS A 114 -75.15 -14.56 7.09
N ARG A 115 -74.87 -15.86 7.29
CA ARG A 115 -75.01 -16.50 8.61
C ARG A 115 -74.02 -15.97 9.64
N SER A 116 -72.75 -15.82 9.27
CA SER A 116 -71.68 -15.44 10.20
C SER A 116 -71.66 -13.95 10.55
N GLN A 117 -71.92 -13.07 9.58
CA GLN A 117 -71.81 -11.62 9.74
C GLN A 117 -73.16 -10.92 9.99
N SER A 118 -74.28 -11.66 9.92
CA SER A 118 -75.64 -11.12 10.12
C SER A 118 -75.96 -9.95 9.18
N ILE A 119 -75.63 -10.11 7.89
CA ILE A 119 -75.84 -9.09 6.87
C ILE A 119 -77.11 -9.36 6.05
N LYS A 120 -77.72 -8.31 5.48
CA LYS A 120 -78.96 -8.43 4.69
C LYS A 120 -78.68 -8.94 3.28
N THR A 121 -77.69 -8.35 2.63
CA THR A 121 -77.35 -8.63 1.23
C THR A 121 -75.86 -8.91 1.12
N TRP A 122 -75.51 -9.99 0.44
CA TRP A 122 -74.15 -10.19 -0.04
C TRP A 122 -74.03 -9.47 -1.38
N TRP A 123 -73.22 -8.42 -1.47
CA TRP A 123 -73.26 -7.53 -2.63
C TRP A 123 -72.85 -8.21 -3.96
N LEU A 124 -72.24 -9.40 -3.92
CA LEU A 124 -71.72 -10.14 -5.06
C LEU A 124 -72.48 -11.45 -5.32
N ASN A 125 -73.09 -11.63 -6.49
CA ASN A 125 -73.81 -12.85 -6.89
C ASN A 125 -74.90 -13.31 -5.90
N ASP A 126 -75.71 -12.37 -5.40
CA ASP A 126 -76.81 -12.63 -4.48
C ASP A 126 -78.17 -12.15 -5.03
N PRO A 127 -78.69 -12.80 -6.09
CA PRO A 127 -79.85 -12.32 -6.83
C PRO A 127 -81.12 -12.27 -5.96
N GLU A 128 -81.23 -13.12 -4.95
CA GLU A 128 -82.40 -13.19 -4.05
C GLU A 128 -82.50 -12.00 -3.09
N SER A 129 -81.39 -11.32 -2.80
CA SER A 129 -81.35 -10.18 -1.85
C SER A 129 -80.82 -8.89 -2.48
N GLY A 130 -80.79 -8.82 -3.82
CA GLY A 130 -80.47 -7.59 -4.54
C GLY A 130 -78.97 -7.33 -4.77
N GLY A 131 -78.11 -8.35 -4.63
CA GLY A 131 -76.70 -8.27 -5.01
C GLY A 131 -76.50 -8.19 -6.53
N VAL A 132 -75.30 -7.80 -6.95
CA VAL A 132 -74.92 -7.60 -8.36
C VAL A 132 -74.21 -8.84 -8.89
N ALA A 133 -74.54 -9.26 -10.11
CA ALA A 133 -73.86 -10.39 -10.72
C ALA A 133 -72.41 -10.04 -11.10
N PHE A 134 -71.46 -10.96 -10.90
CA PHE A 134 -70.04 -10.75 -11.20
C PHE A 134 -69.81 -10.40 -12.67
N GLN A 135 -70.59 -10.97 -13.59
CA GLN A 135 -70.52 -10.62 -15.02
C GLN A 135 -70.95 -9.17 -15.29
N ASP A 136 -71.92 -8.64 -14.54
CA ASP A 136 -72.39 -7.27 -14.69
C ASP A 136 -71.36 -6.25 -14.18
N LEU A 137 -70.46 -6.65 -13.27
CA LEU A 137 -69.34 -5.81 -12.84
C LEU A 137 -68.36 -5.47 -13.98
N LYS A 138 -68.31 -6.28 -15.05
CA LYS A 138 -67.51 -5.97 -16.25
C LYS A 138 -68.02 -4.74 -17.00
N ARG A 139 -69.27 -4.34 -16.80
CA ARG A 139 -69.82 -3.10 -17.35
C ARG A 139 -69.18 -1.89 -16.66
N ILE A 140 -69.03 -1.99 -15.34
CA ILE A 140 -68.47 -0.96 -14.46
C ILE A 140 -66.94 -0.87 -14.54
N ASP A 141 -66.23 -2.01 -14.63
CA ASP A 141 -64.78 -2.05 -14.84
C ASP A 141 -64.43 -3.22 -15.77
N HIS A 142 -64.15 -2.89 -17.04
CA HIS A 142 -63.82 -3.84 -18.10
C HIS A 142 -62.55 -4.67 -17.81
N PHE A 143 -61.69 -4.20 -16.90
CA PHE A 143 -60.42 -4.82 -16.53
C PHE A 143 -60.47 -5.48 -15.15
N ILE A 144 -61.64 -5.88 -14.65
CA ILE A 144 -61.73 -6.69 -13.43
C ILE A 144 -60.94 -7.99 -13.64
N MET A 145 -59.74 -8.05 -13.07
CA MET A 145 -58.81 -9.19 -13.18
C MET A 145 -59.20 -10.28 -12.18
N ASP A 146 -58.90 -11.53 -12.53
CA ASP A 146 -59.22 -12.68 -11.67
C ASP A 146 -58.14 -12.95 -10.61
N ASP A 147 -56.88 -12.53 -10.81
CA ASP A 147 -55.77 -12.76 -9.86
C ASP A 147 -55.51 -11.58 -8.88
N PHE A 148 -54.72 -11.85 -7.84
CA PHE A 148 -54.32 -10.88 -6.81
C PHE A 148 -52.89 -10.35 -6.98
N GLY A 149 -52.32 -10.44 -8.19
CA GLY A 149 -50.99 -9.90 -8.50
C GLY A 149 -51.02 -8.38 -8.56
N GLY A 150 -50.56 -7.69 -7.51
CA GLY A 150 -50.80 -6.24 -7.33
C GLY A 150 -52.01 -5.93 -6.44
N GLY A 151 -52.47 -6.91 -5.65
CA GLY A 151 -53.59 -6.81 -4.73
C GLY A 151 -54.94 -6.77 -5.43
N VAL A 152 -55.88 -5.95 -4.93
CA VAL A 152 -57.22 -5.80 -5.52
C VAL A 152 -57.29 -4.74 -6.63
N HIS A 153 -56.14 -4.28 -7.16
CA HIS A 153 -56.05 -3.22 -8.19
C HIS A 153 -56.93 -2.00 -7.90
N ARG A 154 -56.87 -1.50 -6.66
CA ARG A 154 -57.61 -0.33 -6.16
C ARG A 154 -59.14 -0.51 -6.05
N ARG A 155 -59.68 -1.72 -6.14
CA ARG A 155 -61.13 -2.00 -5.98
C ARG A 155 -61.48 -2.27 -4.52
N ARG A 156 -62.05 -1.27 -3.85
CA ARG A 156 -62.36 -1.29 -2.42
C ARG A 156 -63.40 -2.36 -2.05
N ALA A 157 -64.45 -2.51 -2.85
CA ALA A 157 -65.53 -3.48 -2.62
C ALA A 157 -65.01 -4.93 -2.58
N VAL A 158 -64.05 -5.27 -3.45
CA VAL A 158 -63.42 -6.60 -3.48
C VAL A 158 -62.67 -6.88 -2.17
N SER A 159 -61.99 -5.88 -1.61
CA SER A 159 -61.30 -6.03 -0.32
C SER A 159 -62.26 -6.24 0.85
N LYS A 160 -63.39 -5.51 0.85
CA LYS A 160 -64.50 -5.78 1.78
C LYS A 160 -64.99 -7.22 1.65
N ALA A 161 -65.15 -7.73 0.43
CA ALA A 161 -65.59 -9.10 0.22
C ALA A 161 -64.60 -10.14 0.76
N ILE A 162 -63.30 -9.95 0.50
CA ILE A 162 -62.23 -10.78 1.07
C ILE A 162 -62.29 -10.75 2.59
N LEU A 163 -62.38 -9.56 3.21
CA LEU A 163 -62.48 -9.43 4.66
C LEU A 163 -63.67 -10.22 5.22
N TYR A 164 -64.84 -10.12 4.61
CA TYR A 164 -66.04 -10.81 5.11
C TYR A 164 -65.90 -12.34 5.09
N LYS A 165 -65.27 -12.89 4.04
CA LYS A 165 -64.96 -14.33 3.98
C LYS A 165 -63.89 -14.73 5.01
N VAL A 166 -62.89 -13.88 5.23
CA VAL A 166 -61.89 -14.08 6.31
C VAL A 166 -62.54 -14.01 7.70
N LEU A 167 -63.50 -13.13 7.93
CA LEU A 167 -64.21 -13.05 9.20
C LEU A 167 -65.16 -14.23 9.43
N SER A 168 -65.64 -14.91 8.38
CA SER A 168 -66.47 -16.11 8.49
C SER A 168 -65.67 -17.39 8.73
N GLU A 169 -64.50 -17.52 8.11
CA GLU A 169 -63.76 -18.81 8.04
C GLU A 169 -62.30 -18.71 8.54
N GLY A 170 -61.70 -17.52 8.57
CA GLY A 170 -60.26 -17.33 8.79
C GLY A 170 -59.78 -17.39 10.24
N GLN A 171 -60.68 -17.47 11.23
CA GLN A 171 -60.28 -17.59 12.65
C GLN A 171 -59.51 -18.88 12.93
N SER A 172 -59.91 -20.01 12.34
CA SER A 172 -59.18 -21.28 12.46
C SER A 172 -57.80 -21.23 11.80
N ASN A 173 -57.60 -20.29 10.88
CA ASN A 173 -56.38 -20.11 10.11
C ASN A 173 -55.49 -18.98 10.67
N GLY A 174 -55.80 -18.47 11.87
CA GLY A 174 -54.94 -17.55 12.61
C GLY A 174 -55.32 -16.06 12.55
N PHE A 175 -56.47 -15.70 11.94
CA PHE A 175 -56.94 -14.31 11.95
C PHE A 175 -57.21 -13.81 13.39
N PRO A 176 -56.80 -12.58 13.75
CA PRO A 176 -56.87 -12.10 15.14
C PRO A 176 -58.32 -11.94 15.63
N THR A 177 -58.57 -12.39 16.87
CA THR A 177 -59.90 -12.33 17.51
C THR A 177 -60.22 -10.98 18.14
N PHE A 178 -59.20 -10.13 18.37
CA PHE A 178 -59.30 -8.84 19.07
C PHE A 178 -60.08 -8.89 20.40
N SER A 179 -59.98 -9.99 21.14
CA SER A 179 -60.75 -10.20 22.39
C SER A 179 -60.15 -9.55 23.64
N ASN A 180 -58.88 -9.15 23.60
CA ASN A 180 -58.21 -8.54 24.76
C ASN A 180 -58.62 -7.06 24.89
N PRO A 181 -58.79 -6.51 26.10
CA PRO A 181 -59.09 -5.08 26.28
C PRO A 181 -57.86 -4.19 25.98
N GLY A 182 -58.08 -3.00 25.43
CA GLY A 182 -57.04 -2.03 25.08
C GLY A 182 -57.35 -1.16 23.86
N VAL A 183 -56.56 -0.12 23.65
CA VAL A 183 -56.73 0.84 22.55
C VAL A 183 -56.39 0.20 21.20
N THR A 184 -57.14 0.53 20.14
CA THR A 184 -56.79 0.17 18.76
C THR A 184 -56.39 1.39 17.95
N ALA A 185 -55.24 1.36 17.29
CA ALA A 185 -54.87 2.29 16.22
C ALA A 185 -54.96 1.57 14.88
N ILE A 186 -55.75 2.09 13.94
CA ILE A 186 -55.80 1.59 12.57
C ILE A 186 -55.06 2.58 11.68
N ILE A 187 -54.04 2.13 10.97
CA ILE A 187 -53.22 2.95 10.06
C ILE A 187 -53.53 2.54 8.62
N VAL A 188 -53.91 3.52 7.80
CA VAL A 188 -54.40 3.25 6.44
C VAL A 188 -54.07 4.38 5.46
N GLY A 189 -53.68 4.01 4.24
CA GLY A 189 -53.72 4.92 3.09
C GLY A 189 -55.10 4.90 2.44
N ILE A 190 -55.81 6.03 2.43
CA ILE A 190 -57.21 6.06 1.99
C ILE A 190 -57.40 6.01 0.46
N GLY A 191 -56.32 6.14 -0.32
CA GLY A 191 -56.33 5.91 -1.78
C GLY A 191 -56.12 4.44 -2.19
N GLY A 192 -55.61 3.58 -1.31
CA GLY A 192 -55.32 2.19 -1.64
C GLY A 192 -56.58 1.33 -1.79
N GLY A 193 -56.53 0.18 -2.48
CA GLY A 193 -57.69 -0.71 -2.61
C GLY A 193 -58.01 -1.48 -1.33
N THR A 194 -57.00 -2.16 -0.78
CA THR A 194 -57.11 -3.00 0.42
C THR A 194 -57.36 -2.19 1.66
N GLY A 195 -56.46 -1.25 1.95
CA GLY A 195 -56.53 -0.41 3.14
C GLY A 195 -57.86 0.32 3.25
N SER A 196 -58.16 1.17 2.26
CA SER A 196 -59.39 1.97 2.25
C SER A 196 -60.67 1.13 2.12
N GLY A 197 -60.58 -0.10 1.60
CA GLY A 197 -61.71 -1.00 1.43
C GLY A 197 -62.10 -1.78 2.68
N MET A 198 -61.30 -1.73 3.75
CA MET A 198 -61.47 -2.64 4.90
C MET A 198 -61.60 -1.94 6.25
N PHE A 199 -61.04 -0.75 6.43
CA PHE A 199 -60.88 -0.14 7.75
C PHE A 199 -62.20 0.08 8.50
N ILE A 200 -63.30 0.41 7.79
CA ILE A 200 -64.63 0.62 8.39
C ILE A 200 -65.17 -0.67 8.99
N ASP A 201 -65.20 -1.74 8.20
CA ASP A 201 -65.80 -3.01 8.62
C ASP A 201 -64.92 -3.78 9.61
N LEU A 202 -63.60 -3.64 9.49
CA LEU A 202 -62.70 -4.15 10.52
C LEU A 202 -62.93 -3.45 11.86
N ALA A 203 -63.08 -2.12 11.85
CA ALA A 203 -63.39 -1.38 13.07
C ALA A 203 -64.77 -1.77 13.66
N ARG A 204 -65.79 -2.02 12.81
CA ARG A 204 -67.08 -2.59 13.26
C ARG A 204 -66.90 -3.96 13.91
N TYR A 205 -66.10 -4.83 13.31
CA TYR A 205 -65.80 -6.15 13.86
C TYR A 205 -65.13 -6.04 15.23
N ILE A 206 -64.14 -5.15 15.38
CA ILE A 206 -63.45 -4.91 16.66
C ILE A 206 -64.43 -4.35 17.71
N LYS A 207 -65.24 -3.33 17.37
CA LYS A 207 -66.26 -2.77 18.27
C LYS A 207 -67.32 -3.80 18.71
N LYS A 208 -67.68 -4.75 17.85
CA LYS A 208 -68.62 -5.84 18.18
C LYS A 208 -68.02 -6.80 19.22
N LYS A 209 -66.69 -6.93 19.28
CA LYS A 209 -65.99 -7.81 20.23
C LYS A 209 -65.68 -7.12 21.55
N ARG A 210 -65.42 -5.81 21.54
CA ARG A 210 -65.06 -5.01 22.72
C ARG A 210 -65.45 -3.55 22.54
N ASP A 211 -65.81 -2.89 23.64
CA ASP A 211 -66.12 -1.46 23.65
C ASP A 211 -64.91 -0.58 24.04
N ASP A 212 -63.79 -0.79 23.35
CA ASP A 212 -62.58 0.02 23.54
C ASP A 212 -62.47 1.13 22.50
N ALA A 213 -61.58 2.11 22.77
CA ALA A 213 -61.33 3.21 21.83
C ALA A 213 -60.64 2.73 20.53
N ILE A 214 -61.14 3.21 19.40
CA ILE A 214 -60.55 2.97 18.07
C ILE A 214 -60.19 4.31 17.42
N TYR A 215 -58.90 4.47 17.13
CA TYR A 215 -58.35 5.64 16.46
C TYR A 215 -57.95 5.30 15.03
N LEU A 216 -58.35 6.12 14.07
CA LEU A 216 -58.00 5.97 12.67
C LEU A 216 -56.91 6.98 12.31
N PHE A 217 -55.74 6.49 11.88
CA PHE A 217 -54.67 7.28 11.28
C PHE A 217 -54.72 7.07 9.76
N ALA A 218 -55.20 8.08 9.05
CA ALA A 218 -55.44 8.05 7.63
C ALA A 218 -54.43 8.93 6.88
N VAL A 219 -53.75 8.34 5.91
CA VAL A 219 -52.82 9.03 5.02
C VAL A 219 -53.56 9.47 3.76
N LEU A 220 -53.60 10.77 3.52
CA LEU A 220 -54.16 11.37 2.30
C LEU A 220 -53.14 11.21 1.15
N PRO A 221 -53.54 10.58 0.02
CA PRO A 221 -52.68 10.44 -1.14
C PRO A 221 -52.38 11.80 -1.80
N THR A 222 -51.46 11.84 -2.76
CA THR A 222 -51.25 13.08 -3.52
C THR A 222 -52.33 13.25 -4.59
N THR A 223 -52.49 14.47 -5.13
CA THR A 223 -53.33 14.70 -6.33
C THR A 223 -52.59 14.34 -7.64
N LYS A 224 -51.35 13.81 -7.55
CA LYS A 224 -50.53 13.36 -8.67
C LYS A 224 -50.59 11.84 -8.87
N GLU A 225 -51.09 11.10 -7.90
CA GLU A 225 -51.41 9.68 -8.03
C GLU A 225 -52.56 9.44 -9.03
N GLY A 226 -52.75 8.18 -9.43
CA GLY A 226 -53.73 7.79 -10.45
C GLY A 226 -55.19 8.11 -10.09
N GLU A 227 -56.06 8.14 -11.10
CA GLU A 227 -57.47 8.47 -10.90
C GLU A 227 -58.18 7.50 -9.94
N LYS A 228 -57.81 6.21 -9.93
CA LYS A 228 -58.40 5.22 -9.02
C LYS A 228 -58.03 5.48 -7.56
N GLU A 229 -56.79 5.90 -7.28
CA GLU A 229 -56.34 6.29 -5.94
C GLU A 229 -57.09 7.52 -5.43
N GLN A 230 -57.23 8.53 -6.28
CA GLN A 230 -57.97 9.76 -5.94
C GLN A 230 -59.47 9.48 -5.74
N LEU A 231 -60.08 8.64 -6.57
CA LEU A 231 -61.47 8.21 -6.42
C LEU A 231 -61.70 7.46 -5.10
N ASN A 232 -60.81 6.54 -4.75
CA ASN A 232 -60.83 5.84 -3.47
C ASN A 232 -60.76 6.80 -2.28
N ALA A 233 -59.86 7.77 -2.35
CA ALA A 233 -59.71 8.77 -1.30
C ALA A 233 -60.99 9.60 -1.15
N ALA A 234 -61.56 10.12 -2.23
CA ALA A 234 -62.82 10.86 -2.19
C ALA A 234 -63.96 10.03 -1.60
N ILE A 235 -64.19 8.80 -2.07
CA ILE A 235 -65.29 7.98 -1.57
C ILE A 235 -65.07 7.65 -0.09
N SER A 236 -63.86 7.21 0.31
CA SER A 236 -63.53 6.92 1.71
C SER A 236 -63.81 8.11 2.64
N LEU A 237 -63.43 9.31 2.20
CA LEU A 237 -63.69 10.56 2.90
C LEU A 237 -65.19 10.85 3.04
N THR A 238 -65.97 10.69 1.96
CA THR A 238 -67.43 10.88 2.00
C THR A 238 -68.13 9.88 2.92
N GLU A 239 -67.68 8.62 2.95
CA GLU A 239 -68.18 7.57 3.83
C GLU A 239 -67.85 7.84 5.30
N LEU A 240 -66.64 8.33 5.58
CA LEU A 240 -66.23 8.75 6.93
C LEU A 240 -67.09 9.90 7.46
N GLU A 241 -67.40 10.90 6.64
CA GLU A 241 -68.27 12.00 7.07
C GLU A 241 -69.70 11.50 7.32
N PHE A 242 -70.25 10.67 6.42
CA PHE A 242 -71.58 10.08 6.58
C PHE A 242 -71.72 9.26 7.87
N LEU A 243 -70.71 8.45 8.20
CA LEU A 243 -70.63 7.71 9.47
C LEU A 243 -70.61 8.66 10.68
N ASN A 244 -69.86 9.76 10.60
CA ASN A 244 -69.72 10.69 11.71
C ASN A 244 -71.02 11.47 12.01
N VAL A 245 -71.81 11.81 10.98
CA VAL A 245 -73.11 12.49 11.17
C VAL A 245 -74.25 11.53 11.51
N SER A 246 -74.06 10.24 11.25
CA SER A 246 -74.99 9.17 11.63
C SER A 246 -74.69 8.69 13.05
N ARG A 247 -75.15 9.45 14.06
CA ARG A 247 -74.79 9.28 15.48
C ARG A 247 -74.80 7.84 16.02
N ASP A 248 -75.71 6.99 15.57
CA ASP A 248 -75.82 5.58 16.01
C ASP A 248 -74.80 4.63 15.33
N GLU A 249 -74.06 5.12 14.33
CA GLU A 249 -73.05 4.38 13.56
C GLU A 249 -71.62 4.95 13.74
N ARG A 250 -71.38 5.75 14.79
CA ARG A 250 -70.05 6.35 15.03
C ARG A 250 -69.05 5.32 15.55
N ILE A 251 -68.17 4.84 14.66
CA ILE A 251 -67.22 3.74 14.95
C ILE A 251 -65.88 4.22 15.52
N PHE A 252 -65.35 5.33 15.00
CA PHE A 252 -64.04 5.87 15.38
C PHE A 252 -64.16 6.95 16.44
N ASP A 253 -63.32 6.86 17.47
CA ASP A 253 -63.19 7.89 18.49
C ASP A 253 -62.54 9.13 17.88
N HIS A 254 -61.43 8.95 17.18
CA HIS A 254 -60.73 10.01 16.43
C HIS A 254 -60.33 9.55 15.03
N VAL A 255 -60.36 10.51 14.10
CA VAL A 255 -59.84 10.35 12.74
C VAL A 255 -58.76 11.40 12.54
N ILE A 256 -57.53 10.93 12.44
CA ILE A 256 -56.31 11.72 12.28
C ILE A 256 -55.86 11.62 10.84
N PHE A 257 -55.79 12.75 10.14
CA PHE A 257 -55.26 12.84 8.78
C PHE A 257 -53.83 13.37 8.80
N THR A 258 -52.99 12.74 7.99
CA THR A 258 -51.69 13.25 7.58
C THR A 258 -51.60 13.21 6.05
N SER A 259 -50.84 14.10 5.43
CA SER A 259 -50.86 14.28 3.98
C SER A 259 -49.53 13.96 3.32
N LEU A 260 -49.58 13.14 2.26
CA LEU A 260 -48.46 13.00 1.32
C LEU A 260 -48.42 14.14 0.29
N GLY A 261 -49.43 15.04 0.27
CA GLY A 261 -49.55 16.11 -0.72
C GLY A 261 -48.26 16.92 -1.01
N PRO A 262 -47.43 17.24 0.00
CA PRO A 262 -46.15 17.93 -0.19
C PRO A 262 -45.09 17.16 -0.99
N THR A 263 -45.14 15.82 -1.04
CA THR A 263 -44.13 15.00 -1.75
C THR A 263 -44.33 15.02 -3.27
N GLU A 264 -45.50 15.44 -3.74
CA GLU A 264 -45.92 15.37 -5.14
C GLU A 264 -45.78 13.98 -5.80
N TYR A 265 -45.66 12.92 -4.99
CA TYR A 265 -45.52 11.53 -5.43
C TYR A 265 -46.54 11.15 -6.50
N ALA A 266 -46.07 10.59 -7.62
CA ALA A 266 -46.88 9.98 -8.65
C ALA A 266 -46.62 8.46 -8.75
N ASN A 267 -47.58 7.72 -9.30
CA ASN A 267 -47.56 6.25 -9.35
C ASN A 267 -46.20 5.67 -9.82
N GLY A 268 -45.58 4.83 -8.99
CA GLY A 268 -44.36 4.09 -9.32
C GLY A 268 -43.05 4.79 -8.91
N GLN A 269 -43.10 5.98 -8.30
CA GLN A 269 -41.93 6.72 -7.81
C GLN A 269 -41.59 6.38 -6.35
N TYR A 270 -41.41 5.10 -6.02
CA TYR A 270 -41.18 4.67 -4.63
C TYR A 270 -39.81 5.08 -4.06
N GLU A 271 -38.88 5.57 -4.90
CA GLU A 271 -37.51 5.94 -4.53
C GLU A 271 -37.34 7.45 -4.26
N LEU A 272 -38.43 8.21 -4.11
CA LEU A 272 -38.34 9.63 -3.75
C LEU A 272 -37.95 9.80 -2.28
N GLU A 273 -36.90 10.58 -2.03
CA GLU A 273 -36.37 10.88 -0.68
C GLU A 273 -37.48 11.43 0.24
N GLU A 274 -38.38 12.25 -0.30
CA GLU A 274 -39.47 12.88 0.45
C GLU A 274 -40.50 11.87 1.01
N ILE A 275 -40.66 10.70 0.37
CA ILE A 275 -41.57 9.64 0.84
C ILE A 275 -40.91 8.88 1.98
N ASP A 276 -39.63 8.55 1.85
CA ASP A 276 -38.89 7.90 2.92
C ASP A 276 -38.74 8.83 4.14
N GLU A 277 -38.60 10.15 3.91
CA GLU A 277 -38.71 11.15 4.98
C GLU A 277 -40.07 11.06 5.67
N PHE A 278 -41.18 11.10 4.92
CA PHE A 278 -42.54 10.99 5.47
C PHE A 278 -42.73 9.72 6.32
N ASP A 279 -42.35 8.57 5.77
CA ASP A 279 -42.49 7.28 6.45
C ASP A 279 -41.68 7.24 7.74
N SER A 280 -40.48 7.83 7.74
CA SER A 280 -39.59 7.89 8.91
C SER A 280 -40.13 8.79 10.04
N VAL A 281 -40.93 9.81 9.72
CA VAL A 281 -41.52 10.74 10.71
C VAL A 281 -42.90 10.31 11.20
N PHE A 282 -43.62 9.46 10.45
CA PHE A 282 -44.96 9.01 10.83
C PHE A 282 -45.04 8.37 12.23
N PRO A 283 -44.07 7.56 12.71
CA PRO A 283 -44.10 7.05 14.07
C PRO A 283 -44.22 8.15 15.13
N GLN A 284 -43.64 9.33 14.89
CA GLN A 284 -43.79 10.49 15.77
C GLN A 284 -45.23 11.02 15.78
N ILE A 285 -45.93 11.02 14.65
CA ILE A 285 -47.36 11.38 14.58
C ILE A 285 -48.19 10.44 15.46
N LEU A 286 -47.96 9.13 15.35
CA LEU A 286 -48.64 8.14 16.19
C LEU A 286 -48.32 8.35 17.67
N THR A 287 -47.04 8.48 18.01
CA THR A 287 -46.61 8.52 19.41
C THR A 287 -47.05 9.80 20.10
N ASN A 288 -46.93 10.92 19.40
CA ASN A 288 -47.19 12.23 19.96
C ASN A 288 -48.69 12.47 20.09
N PHE A 289 -49.52 11.83 19.26
CA PHE A 289 -50.98 11.82 19.42
C PHE A 289 -51.40 11.14 20.74
N PHE A 290 -50.86 9.96 21.05
CA PHE A 290 -51.19 9.27 22.30
C PHE A 290 -50.70 10.01 23.54
N HIS A 291 -49.56 10.68 23.43
CA HIS A 291 -49.04 11.53 24.49
C HIS A 291 -50.02 12.65 24.86
N ILE A 292 -50.57 13.35 23.86
CA ILE A 292 -51.50 14.48 24.09
C ILE A 292 -52.92 14.03 24.45
N GLU A 293 -53.44 12.96 23.85
CA GLU A 293 -54.80 12.46 24.16
C GLU A 293 -54.96 12.05 25.63
N ARG A 294 -53.85 11.65 26.26
CA ARG A 294 -53.77 11.30 27.69
C ARG A 294 -53.24 12.45 28.56
N SER A 295 -52.99 13.62 27.98
CA SER A 295 -52.53 14.83 28.68
C SER A 295 -53.70 15.65 29.26
N ASP A 296 -53.38 16.72 29.98
CA ASP A 296 -54.40 17.58 30.62
C ASP A 296 -55.20 18.41 29.61
N LEU A 297 -54.69 18.57 28.38
CA LEU A 297 -55.42 19.16 27.26
C LEU A 297 -55.91 18.05 26.34
N ASN A 298 -57.20 17.73 26.42
CA ASN A 298 -57.77 16.69 25.58
C ASN A 298 -58.22 17.30 24.23
N LEU A 299 -57.57 16.91 23.12
CA LEU A 299 -58.01 17.31 21.77
C LEU A 299 -59.46 16.84 21.51
N SER A 300 -59.91 15.79 22.20
CA SER A 300 -61.28 15.30 22.11
C SER A 300 -62.36 16.31 22.55
N ASP A 301 -62.05 17.32 23.37
CA ASP A 301 -63.05 18.35 23.71
C ASP A 301 -63.40 19.24 22.51
N ALA A 302 -62.52 19.28 21.49
CA ALA A 302 -62.78 20.02 20.26
C ALA A 302 -63.78 19.29 19.33
N ARG A 303 -64.17 18.05 19.66
CA ARG A 303 -65.05 17.20 18.85
C ARG A 303 -66.42 17.88 18.65
N LYS A 304 -66.85 18.02 17.39
CA LYS A 304 -68.15 18.60 17.01
C LYS A 304 -69.10 17.53 16.48
N SER A 305 -70.40 17.85 16.47
CA SER A 305 -71.48 16.95 16.02
C SER A 305 -71.51 16.74 14.50
N TYR A 306 -70.82 17.58 13.71
CA TYR A 306 -70.87 17.54 12.23
C TYR A 306 -69.56 17.03 11.61
N SER A 307 -68.40 17.26 12.24
CA SER A 307 -67.10 16.71 11.82
C SER A 307 -66.09 16.79 12.96
N SER A 308 -65.12 15.89 13.00
CA SER A 308 -64.10 15.83 14.06
C SER A 308 -62.77 15.31 13.52
N PHE A 309 -62.38 15.79 12.33
CA PHE A 309 -61.09 15.44 11.76
C PHE A 309 -59.99 16.22 12.45
N ILE A 310 -58.94 15.50 12.81
CA ILE A 310 -57.69 16.04 13.35
C ILE A 310 -56.68 15.99 12.22
N PHE A 311 -55.95 17.08 11.97
CA PHE A 311 -54.87 17.10 10.99
C PHE A 311 -53.54 17.11 11.73
N ALA A 312 -52.59 16.33 11.24
CA ALA A 312 -51.28 16.17 11.83
C ALA A 312 -50.18 16.26 10.77
N ASP A 313 -49.11 16.95 11.12
CA ASP A 313 -47.85 16.94 10.39
C ASP A 313 -46.68 16.81 11.37
N SER A 314 -45.56 16.26 10.91
CA SER A 314 -44.37 16.09 11.73
C SER A 314 -43.12 16.45 10.95
N HIS A 315 -42.17 17.06 11.65
CA HIS A 315 -40.84 17.34 11.11
C HIS A 315 -39.77 16.91 12.11
N VAL A 316 -38.73 16.24 11.62
CA VAL A 316 -37.60 15.75 12.43
C VAL A 316 -36.35 16.55 12.12
N ILE A 317 -35.70 17.06 13.16
CA ILE A 317 -34.36 17.66 13.07
C ILE A 317 -33.36 16.62 13.56
N GLU A 318 -32.49 16.15 12.67
CA GLU A 318 -31.42 15.19 12.97
C GLU A 318 -30.11 15.93 13.25
N TYR A 319 -29.46 15.57 14.36
CA TYR A 319 -28.12 16.02 14.71
C TYR A 319 -27.10 14.93 14.37
N PRO A 320 -26.26 15.08 13.32
CA PRO A 320 -25.51 13.97 12.74
C PRO A 320 -24.22 13.62 13.51
N VAL A 321 -24.37 13.16 14.75
CA VAL A 321 -23.25 12.68 15.59
C VAL A 321 -22.67 11.37 15.05
N GLU A 322 -23.50 10.51 14.49
CA GLU A 322 -23.08 9.24 13.89
C GLU A 322 -22.12 9.48 12.71
N GLU A 323 -22.37 10.50 11.87
CA GLU A 323 -21.44 10.88 10.79
C GLU A 323 -20.10 11.40 11.33
N LEU A 324 -20.11 12.09 12.47
CA LEU A 324 -18.87 12.51 13.12
C LEU A 324 -18.08 11.32 13.70
N GLN A 325 -18.77 10.33 14.27
CA GLN A 325 -18.13 9.09 14.72
C GLN A 325 -17.52 8.32 13.54
N GLU A 326 -18.22 8.25 12.41
CA GLU A 326 -17.67 7.68 11.19
C GLU A 326 -16.43 8.46 10.71
N LEU A 327 -16.46 9.80 10.72
CA LEU A 327 -15.30 10.62 10.37
C LEU A 327 -14.11 10.37 11.31
N LYS A 328 -14.35 10.26 12.62
CA LYS A 328 -13.32 9.87 13.60
C LYS A 328 -12.75 8.50 13.26
N ASN A 329 -13.60 7.50 13.01
CA ASN A 329 -13.18 6.15 12.67
C ASN A 329 -12.34 6.11 11.38
N GLN A 330 -12.73 6.88 10.35
CA GLN A 330 -11.95 7.01 9.11
C GLN A 330 -10.60 7.68 9.35
N TYR A 331 -10.51 8.66 10.26
CA TYR A 331 -9.25 9.29 10.61
C TYR A 331 -8.34 8.36 11.43
N ILE A 332 -8.92 7.50 12.27
CA ILE A 332 -8.17 6.41 12.93
C ILE A 332 -7.57 5.46 11.89
N GLN A 333 -8.31 5.11 10.83
CA GLN A 333 -7.77 4.31 9.74
C GLN A 333 -6.58 5.01 9.06
N ILE A 334 -6.64 6.33 8.81
CA ILE A 334 -5.49 7.08 8.27
C ILE A 334 -4.25 6.95 9.17
N ILE A 335 -4.41 7.07 10.49
CA ILE A 335 -3.30 6.93 11.45
C ILE A 335 -2.75 5.50 11.44
N GLN A 336 -3.61 4.49 11.33
CA GLN A 336 -3.19 3.08 11.21
C GLN A 336 -2.44 2.83 9.90
N GLU A 337 -2.94 3.35 8.78
CA GLU A 337 -2.27 3.21 7.48
C GLU A 337 -0.89 3.92 7.48
N LEU A 338 -0.74 5.08 8.14
CA LEU A 338 0.56 5.73 8.31
C LEU A 338 1.54 4.87 9.14
N GLU A 339 1.06 4.22 10.20
CA GLU A 339 1.87 3.30 11.02
C GLU A 339 2.39 2.09 10.22
N GLU A 340 1.53 1.50 9.39
CA GLU A 340 1.92 0.40 8.50
C GLU A 340 2.91 0.88 7.42
N ILE A 341 2.65 2.04 6.80
CA ILE A 341 3.59 2.69 5.86
C ILE A 341 4.96 2.86 6.51
N ASN A 342 5.00 3.41 7.72
CA ASN A 342 6.23 3.62 8.47
C ASN A 342 6.96 2.29 8.76
N THR A 343 6.22 1.27 9.16
CA THR A 343 6.74 -0.08 9.44
C THR A 343 7.41 -0.70 8.22
N PHE A 344 6.76 -0.67 7.05
CA PHE A 344 7.34 -1.20 5.82
C PHE A 344 8.50 -0.36 5.30
N ARG A 345 8.44 0.97 5.46
CA ARG A 345 9.56 1.87 5.09
C ARG A 345 10.80 1.57 5.94
N LYS A 346 10.65 1.34 7.25
CA LYS A 346 11.77 0.93 8.13
C LYS A 346 12.44 -0.36 7.65
N LYS A 347 11.66 -1.37 7.27
CA LYS A 347 12.21 -2.64 6.73
C LYS A 347 13.02 -2.42 5.45
N ILE A 348 12.49 -1.62 4.52
CA ILE A 348 13.19 -1.28 3.27
C ILE A 348 14.50 -0.51 3.56
N ASN A 349 14.45 0.48 4.45
CA ASN A 349 15.63 1.24 4.87
C ASN A 349 16.69 0.31 5.48
N GLN A 350 16.30 -0.61 6.37
CA GLN A 350 17.20 -1.56 7.02
C GLN A 350 17.93 -2.46 6.02
N THR A 351 17.22 -3.00 5.02
CA THR A 351 17.86 -3.86 4.00
C THR A 351 18.90 -3.08 3.19
N ILE A 352 18.57 -1.86 2.74
CA ILE A 352 19.52 -1.03 1.96
C ILE A 352 20.68 -0.54 2.83
N GLU A 353 20.43 -0.17 4.09
CA GLU A 353 21.48 0.21 5.03
C GLU A 353 22.45 -0.94 5.29
N GLY A 354 21.94 -2.16 5.47
CA GLY A 354 22.74 -3.39 5.59
C GLY A 354 23.66 -3.59 4.39
N LEU A 355 23.10 -3.50 3.18
CA LEU A 355 23.86 -3.64 1.94
C LEU A 355 24.95 -2.57 1.81
N LEU A 356 24.62 -1.29 2.05
CA LEU A 356 25.62 -0.21 1.99
C LEU A 356 26.75 -0.40 3.00
N THR A 357 26.45 -0.98 4.16
CA THR A 357 27.43 -1.28 5.21
C THR A 357 28.34 -2.45 4.82
N GLU A 358 27.76 -3.51 4.24
CA GLU A 358 28.50 -4.69 3.75
C GLU A 358 29.58 -4.32 2.73
N PHE A 359 29.27 -3.44 1.78
CA PHE A 359 30.20 -2.98 0.76
C PHE A 359 31.03 -1.74 1.16
N ASN A 360 30.99 -1.32 2.44
CA ASN A 360 31.73 -0.17 2.97
C ASN A 360 31.46 1.17 2.24
N PHE A 361 30.22 1.40 1.80
CA PHE A 361 29.81 2.68 1.22
C PHE A 361 29.40 3.67 2.33
N TYR A 362 30.36 4.51 2.72
CA TYR A 362 30.18 5.58 3.71
C TYR A 362 30.18 7.00 3.11
N ASP A 363 30.50 7.13 1.82
CA ASP A 363 30.51 8.41 1.12
C ASP A 363 29.09 8.90 0.82
N ASP A 364 28.92 10.22 0.81
CA ASP A 364 27.66 10.89 0.47
C ASP A 364 27.82 11.66 -0.86
N SER A 365 26.80 11.59 -1.71
CA SER A 365 26.66 12.43 -2.90
C SER A 365 25.31 13.13 -2.91
N THR A 366 25.18 14.22 -3.69
CA THR A 366 23.91 14.95 -3.84
C THR A 366 22.96 14.15 -4.72
N PRO A 367 21.77 13.76 -4.21
CA PRO A 367 20.79 13.02 -5.01
C PRO A 367 20.19 13.86 -6.15
N THR A 368 19.50 13.20 -7.07
CA THR A 368 18.85 13.86 -8.22
C THR A 368 17.65 14.70 -7.79
N MET A 369 17.22 15.63 -8.66
CA MET A 369 16.03 16.45 -8.43
C MET A 369 14.75 15.62 -8.27
N GLU A 370 14.67 14.48 -8.96
CA GLU A 370 13.54 13.54 -8.82
C GLU A 370 13.46 12.96 -7.39
N ILE A 371 14.61 12.60 -6.80
CA ILE A 371 14.68 12.10 -5.42
C ILE A 371 14.34 13.23 -4.42
N PHE A 372 14.78 14.46 -4.71
CA PHE A 372 14.42 15.64 -3.92
C PHE A 372 12.89 15.84 -3.87
N GLU A 373 12.22 15.81 -5.02
CA GLU A 373 10.75 15.92 -5.09
C GLU A 373 10.03 14.72 -4.45
N PHE A 374 10.60 13.51 -4.57
CA PHE A 374 10.07 12.33 -3.88
C PHE A 374 10.05 12.50 -2.34
N ILE A 375 11.17 12.93 -1.73
CA ILE A 375 11.21 13.15 -0.27
C ILE A 375 10.28 14.29 0.14
N LYS A 376 10.14 15.34 -0.67
CA LYS A 376 9.14 16.38 -0.44
C LYS A 376 7.71 15.82 -0.44
N ALA A 377 7.38 14.98 -1.41
CA ALA A 377 6.06 14.34 -1.48
C ALA A 377 5.79 13.44 -0.27
N GLU A 378 6.78 12.66 0.17
CA GLU A 378 6.68 11.82 1.36
C GLU A 378 6.48 12.65 2.64
N TYR A 379 7.22 13.75 2.80
CA TYR A 379 6.99 14.68 3.92
C TYR A 379 5.56 15.23 3.90
N ARG A 380 5.07 15.66 2.72
CA ARG A 380 3.69 16.15 2.58
C ARG A 380 2.65 15.09 2.96
N ASN A 381 2.94 13.80 2.79
CA ASN A 381 2.03 12.74 3.21
C ASN A 381 1.93 12.65 4.73
N ILE A 382 3.05 12.75 5.45
CA ILE A 382 3.04 12.80 6.92
C ILE A 382 2.35 14.09 7.38
N GLU A 383 2.65 15.23 6.72
CA GLU A 383 2.05 16.52 7.03
C GLU A 383 0.53 16.53 6.88
N LYS A 384 -0.01 15.88 5.84
CA LYS A 384 -1.46 15.74 5.65
C LYS A 384 -2.15 15.10 6.85
N VAL A 385 -1.48 14.28 7.64
CA VAL A 385 -2.07 13.64 8.81
C VAL A 385 -2.27 14.64 9.94
N TRP A 386 -1.24 15.39 10.33
CA TRP A 386 -1.37 16.38 11.41
C TRP A 386 -2.11 17.64 10.94
N SER A 387 -1.89 18.11 9.71
CA SER A 387 -2.61 19.28 9.18
C SER A 387 -4.08 19.01 8.81
N ASN A 388 -4.56 17.77 8.97
CA ASN A 388 -5.95 17.43 8.67
C ASN A 388 -6.89 18.17 9.62
N ASN A 389 -7.89 18.83 9.05
CA ASN A 389 -8.90 19.54 9.82
C ASN A 389 -9.67 18.63 10.79
N ILE A 390 -9.77 17.31 10.54
CA ILE A 390 -10.39 16.36 11.49
C ILE A 390 -9.68 16.39 12.84
N ALA A 391 -8.34 16.41 12.88
CA ALA A 391 -7.63 16.46 14.15
C ALA A 391 -8.00 17.71 14.96
N LYS A 392 -8.12 18.86 14.27
CA LYS A 392 -8.62 20.12 14.86
C LYS A 392 -10.07 20.01 15.29
N LEU A 393 -10.92 19.44 14.44
CA LEU A 393 -12.34 19.18 14.72
C LEU A 393 -12.50 18.30 15.98
N LEU A 394 -11.63 17.31 16.15
CA LEU A 394 -11.59 16.41 17.30
C LEU A 394 -10.81 17.00 18.49
N ASN A 395 -10.30 18.24 18.44
CA ASN A 395 -9.44 18.84 19.46
C ASN A 395 -8.27 17.91 19.90
N TYR A 396 -7.53 17.34 18.95
CA TYR A 396 -6.32 16.58 19.27
C TYR A 396 -5.18 17.54 19.58
N HIS A 397 -4.65 17.45 20.81
CA HIS A 397 -3.64 18.37 21.29
C HIS A 397 -2.29 18.10 20.63
N SER A 398 -2.02 16.86 20.19
CA SER A 398 -0.77 16.54 19.49
C SER A 398 -0.56 17.39 18.24
N VAL A 399 -1.63 17.67 17.47
CA VAL A 399 -1.56 18.49 16.27
C VAL A 399 -1.32 19.96 16.59
N GLU A 400 -1.99 20.50 17.61
CA GLU A 400 -1.80 21.89 18.03
C GLU A 400 -0.35 22.14 18.48
N GLU A 401 0.22 21.19 19.21
CA GLU A 401 1.61 21.25 19.67
C GLU A 401 2.61 21.13 18.51
N ILE A 402 2.35 20.27 17.51
CA ILE A 402 3.18 20.19 16.30
C ILE A 402 3.16 21.53 15.55
N GLU A 403 1.97 22.10 15.31
CA GLU A 403 1.82 23.37 14.60
C GLU A 403 2.50 24.52 15.35
N ALA A 404 2.30 24.59 16.67
CA ALA A 404 2.97 25.58 17.52
C ALA A 404 4.50 25.41 17.49
N PHE A 405 5.00 24.17 17.63
CA PHE A 405 6.44 23.92 17.59
C PHE A 405 7.06 24.35 16.25
N ILE A 406 6.41 24.04 15.13
CA ILE A 406 6.87 24.47 13.81
C ILE A 406 6.89 26.00 13.72
N GLU A 407 5.84 26.68 14.22
CA GLU A 407 5.74 28.15 14.19
C GLU A 407 6.83 28.85 15.03
N TYR A 408 7.18 28.30 16.21
CA TYR A 408 8.11 28.94 17.15
C TYR A 408 9.56 28.46 17.06
N HIS A 409 9.82 27.24 16.57
CA HIS A 409 11.13 26.58 16.71
C HIS A 409 11.77 26.07 15.41
N VAL A 410 11.04 26.00 14.30
CA VAL A 410 11.57 25.52 13.01
C VAL A 410 11.81 26.71 12.06
N SER A 411 13.05 26.84 11.57
CA SER A 411 13.63 27.75 10.54
C SER A 411 12.85 28.99 10.02
N GLU A 412 13.56 30.10 9.76
CA GLU A 412 13.06 31.27 8.99
C GLU A 412 12.59 30.93 7.55
N ILE A 413 12.99 29.77 7.00
CA ILE A 413 12.71 29.35 5.63
C ILE A 413 11.48 28.43 5.60
N GLN A 414 10.41 28.91 4.98
CA GLN A 414 9.20 28.11 4.68
C GLN A 414 9.54 26.86 3.85
N PHE A 415 8.90 25.73 4.15
CA PHE A 415 9.13 24.43 3.48
C PHE A 415 9.10 24.53 1.95
N GLU A 416 8.19 25.34 1.40
CA GLU A 416 8.03 25.57 -0.04
C GLU A 416 9.26 26.22 -0.69
N LYS A 417 10.04 26.99 0.09
CA LYS A 417 11.21 27.73 -0.37
C LYS A 417 12.50 26.93 -0.30
N ILE A 418 12.48 25.72 0.25
CA ILE A 418 13.66 24.84 0.30
C ILE A 418 14.02 24.40 -1.13
N ARG A 419 15.27 24.66 -1.54
CA ARG A 419 15.79 24.40 -2.90
C ARG A 419 16.93 23.38 -2.99
N ASN A 420 17.48 22.95 -1.86
CA ASN A 420 18.56 21.96 -1.84
C ASN A 420 18.27 20.82 -0.86
N TYR A 421 18.94 19.69 -1.09
CA TYR A 421 18.66 18.43 -0.40
C TYR A 421 19.08 18.43 1.07
N ASN A 422 20.20 19.09 1.41
CA ASN A 422 20.69 19.14 2.79
C ASN A 422 19.78 20.02 3.68
N ASP A 423 19.27 21.14 3.15
CA ASP A 423 18.31 21.97 3.86
C ASP A 423 16.99 21.22 4.10
N LEU A 424 16.57 20.35 3.16
CA LEU A 424 15.39 19.50 3.34
C LEU A 424 15.58 18.49 4.48
N ILE A 425 16.73 17.80 4.53
CA ILE A 425 17.05 16.90 5.65
C ILE A 425 17.10 17.66 6.96
N SER A 426 17.80 18.82 6.99
CA SER A 426 17.90 19.65 8.19
C SER A 426 16.52 20.12 8.65
N TYR A 427 15.62 20.46 7.73
CA TYR A 427 14.26 20.84 8.04
C TYR A 427 13.47 19.67 8.66
N ILE A 428 13.49 18.48 8.04
CA ILE A 428 12.82 17.28 8.58
C ILE A 428 13.34 16.96 9.99
N SER A 429 14.66 17.02 10.18
CA SER A 429 15.33 16.77 11.47
C SER A 429 14.95 17.80 12.54
N GLN A 430 14.72 19.07 12.16
CA GLN A 430 14.24 20.10 13.07
C GLN A 430 12.79 19.86 13.48
N VAL A 431 11.90 19.58 12.52
CA VAL A 431 10.48 19.29 12.79
C VAL A 431 10.35 18.06 13.70
N ASN A 432 11.16 17.03 13.49
CA ASN A 432 11.16 15.80 14.30
C ASN A 432 11.35 16.04 15.81
N LYS A 433 11.97 17.15 16.23
CA LYS A 433 12.30 17.43 17.65
C LYS A 433 11.14 17.97 18.49
N PHE A 434 9.92 18.02 17.95
CA PHE A 434 8.77 18.59 18.66
C PHE A 434 8.34 17.79 19.91
N ASP A 435 8.75 16.54 20.03
CA ASP A 435 8.40 15.63 21.13
C ASP A 435 9.08 15.97 22.48
N HIS A 436 10.07 16.88 22.49
CA HIS A 436 10.83 17.25 23.68
C HIS A 436 10.05 18.23 24.58
N GLY A 437 9.34 17.70 25.59
CA GLY A 437 8.85 18.51 26.74
C GLY A 437 7.36 18.43 27.08
N ILE A 438 6.58 17.57 26.40
CA ILE A 438 5.12 17.46 26.61
C ILE A 438 4.78 16.24 27.48
N SER A 439 4.02 16.44 28.55
CA SER A 439 3.48 15.32 29.34
C SER A 439 2.36 14.62 28.58
N GLN A 440 2.42 13.29 28.46
CA GLN A 440 1.37 12.47 27.85
C GLN A 440 0.00 12.62 28.55
N ASP A 441 -0.02 13.15 29.78
CA ASP A 441 -1.24 13.43 30.54
C ASP A 441 -2.07 14.59 29.97
N LYS A 442 -1.48 15.42 29.08
CA LYS A 442 -2.17 16.54 28.41
C LYS A 442 -2.87 16.14 27.10
N LEU A 443 -2.61 14.93 26.58
CA LEU A 443 -3.17 14.45 25.32
C LEU A 443 -4.59 13.90 25.54
N LYS A 444 -5.48 14.12 24.57
CA LYS A 444 -6.92 13.92 24.73
C LYS A 444 -7.31 12.47 24.98
N ASP A 445 -6.81 11.55 24.16
CA ASP A 445 -7.14 10.12 24.20
C ASP A 445 -5.99 9.26 23.66
N GLU A 446 -6.18 7.94 23.59
CA GLU A 446 -5.16 7.00 23.09
C GLU A 446 -4.82 7.21 21.60
N ILE A 447 -5.74 7.77 20.81
CA ILE A 447 -5.48 8.06 19.39
C ILE A 447 -4.60 9.30 19.29
N ASP A 448 -4.87 10.33 20.09
CA ASP A 448 -4.04 11.53 20.21
C ASP A 448 -2.62 11.18 20.70
N LYS A 449 -2.50 10.27 21.69
CA LYS A 449 -1.21 9.71 22.13
C LYS A 449 -0.49 8.95 21.03
N LYS A 450 -1.22 8.16 20.24
CA LYS A 450 -0.64 7.43 19.11
C LYS A 450 -0.13 8.40 18.05
N LEU A 451 -0.90 9.43 17.70
CA LEU A 451 -0.49 10.46 16.75
C LEU A 451 0.77 11.18 17.24
N PHE A 452 0.81 11.58 18.51
CA PHE A 452 1.98 12.22 19.14
C PHE A 452 3.26 11.37 19.02
N ARG A 453 3.17 10.04 19.10
CA ARG A 453 4.32 9.13 18.96
C ARG A 453 4.67 8.80 17.50
N LEU A 454 3.66 8.66 16.64
CA LEU A 454 3.82 8.18 15.28
C LEU A 454 4.41 9.24 14.34
N ILE A 455 4.06 10.53 14.52
CA ILE A 455 4.58 11.59 13.64
C ILE A 455 6.12 11.73 13.75
N PRO A 456 6.74 11.85 14.95
CA PRO A 456 8.20 11.86 15.08
C PRO A 456 8.83 10.59 14.50
N GLU A 457 8.28 9.42 14.81
CA GLU A 457 8.81 8.13 14.34
C GLU A 457 8.80 8.03 12.79
N SER A 458 7.78 8.62 12.17
CA SER A 458 7.63 8.67 10.72
C SER A 458 8.58 9.70 10.08
N LEU A 459 8.79 10.85 10.72
CA LEU A 459 9.77 11.86 10.30
C LEU A 459 11.21 11.35 10.44
N GLU A 460 11.54 10.64 11.52
CA GLU A 460 12.84 10.01 11.72
C GLU A 460 13.09 8.93 10.63
N THR A 461 12.07 8.14 10.30
CA THR A 461 12.18 7.13 9.24
C THR A 461 12.38 7.77 7.87
N LEU A 462 11.69 8.88 7.59
CA LEU A 462 11.87 9.65 6.36
C LEU A 462 13.26 10.31 6.29
N GLU A 463 13.75 10.86 7.41
CA GLU A 463 15.11 11.40 7.52
C GLU A 463 16.15 10.31 7.21
N LYS A 464 15.99 9.12 7.78
CA LYS A 464 16.83 7.95 7.46
C LYS A 464 16.77 7.58 5.98
N THR A 465 15.58 7.52 5.38
CA THR A 465 15.44 7.29 3.94
C THR A 465 16.20 8.33 3.12
N ALA A 466 16.10 9.61 3.49
CA ALA A 466 16.80 10.69 2.79
C ALA A 466 18.33 10.58 2.92
N ILE A 467 18.84 10.21 4.09
CA ILE A 467 20.27 9.94 4.30
C ILE A 467 20.73 8.74 3.46
N LEU A 468 19.95 7.66 3.41
CA LEU A 468 20.26 6.49 2.57
C LEU A 468 20.33 6.86 1.08
N PHE A 469 19.45 7.74 0.59
CA PHE A 469 19.55 8.23 -0.79
C PHE A 469 20.87 8.96 -1.08
N LYS A 470 21.45 9.71 -0.13
CA LYS A 470 22.78 10.34 -0.31
C LYS A 470 23.88 9.31 -0.44
N ARG A 471 23.85 8.27 0.39
CA ARG A 471 24.82 7.17 0.36
C ARG A 471 24.70 6.36 -0.93
N VAL A 472 23.47 6.01 -1.34
CA VAL A 472 23.21 5.32 -2.61
C VAL A 472 23.66 6.18 -3.80
N ALA A 473 23.47 7.50 -3.76
CA ALA A 473 23.92 8.39 -4.83
C ALA A 473 25.46 8.38 -5.04
N ALA A 474 26.24 8.03 -4.01
CA ALA A 474 27.69 7.88 -4.11
C ALA A 474 28.15 6.54 -4.72
N VAL A 475 27.25 5.58 -4.88
CA VAL A 475 27.55 4.28 -5.49
C VAL A 475 27.98 4.46 -6.96
N LYS A 476 29.16 3.94 -7.29
CA LYS A 476 29.77 4.08 -8.63
C LYS A 476 29.09 3.22 -9.69
N ASN A 477 28.63 2.02 -9.33
CA ASN A 477 27.91 1.14 -10.25
C ASN A 477 26.51 1.72 -10.52
N GLU A 478 26.27 2.18 -11.74
CA GLU A 478 25.02 2.85 -12.13
C GLU A 478 23.79 1.94 -12.01
N VAL A 479 23.92 0.66 -12.41
CA VAL A 479 22.84 -0.32 -12.33
C VAL A 479 22.44 -0.56 -10.88
N CYS A 480 23.42 -0.89 -10.03
CA CYS A 480 23.19 -1.10 -8.60
C CYS A 480 22.59 0.16 -7.94
N ARG A 481 23.12 1.34 -8.27
CA ARG A 481 22.62 2.62 -7.76
C ARG A 481 21.16 2.84 -8.15
N SER A 482 20.81 2.62 -9.42
CA SER A 482 19.45 2.81 -9.94
C SER A 482 18.46 1.86 -9.25
N GLU A 483 18.82 0.59 -9.08
CA GLU A 483 17.96 -0.37 -8.42
C GLU A 483 17.78 -0.10 -6.92
N MET A 484 18.86 0.25 -6.21
CA MET A 484 18.76 0.67 -4.81
C MET A 484 17.85 1.90 -4.64
N ILE A 485 17.91 2.87 -5.57
CA ILE A 485 17.00 4.02 -5.59
C ILE A 485 15.55 3.55 -5.77
N ASP A 486 15.28 2.64 -6.71
CA ASP A 486 13.94 2.11 -6.96
C ASP A 486 13.41 1.30 -5.75
N ILE A 487 14.28 0.55 -5.06
CA ILE A 487 13.95 -0.15 -3.82
C ILE A 487 13.57 0.86 -2.72
N LEU A 488 14.40 1.88 -2.49
CA LEU A 488 14.15 2.93 -1.48
C LEU A 488 12.88 3.75 -1.76
N LYS A 489 12.62 4.07 -3.05
CA LYS A 489 11.35 4.70 -3.48
C LYS A 489 10.15 3.80 -3.15
N GLY A 490 10.37 2.49 -3.04
CA GLY A 490 9.34 1.51 -2.76
C GLY A 490 8.62 1.05 -4.03
N LYS A 491 9.25 1.14 -5.20
CA LYS A 491 8.65 0.74 -6.48
C LYS A 491 8.27 -0.73 -6.42
N ARG A 492 7.04 -1.10 -6.81
CA ARG A 492 6.52 -2.47 -6.63
C ARG A 492 7.24 -3.51 -7.48
N GLU A 493 7.45 -3.22 -8.76
CA GLU A 493 8.09 -4.13 -9.71
C GLU A 493 9.43 -3.54 -10.15
N ILE A 494 10.50 -4.28 -9.90
CA ILE A 494 11.86 -3.98 -10.35
C ILE A 494 12.34 -5.24 -11.08
N PRO A 495 12.72 -5.13 -12.37
CA PRO A 495 13.20 -6.28 -13.13
C PRO A 495 14.40 -6.97 -12.44
N PRO A 496 14.55 -8.29 -12.56
CA PRO A 496 15.71 -8.98 -12.00
C PRO A 496 16.98 -8.68 -12.81
N LEU A 497 18.13 -8.66 -12.14
CA LEU A 497 19.45 -8.35 -12.72
C LEU A 497 20.12 -9.52 -13.46
N LEU A 498 19.36 -10.57 -13.81
CA LEU A 498 19.86 -11.77 -14.48
C LEU A 498 20.68 -11.47 -15.76
N GLY A 499 20.28 -10.47 -16.54
CA GLY A 499 21.00 -10.06 -17.75
C GLY A 499 22.40 -9.53 -17.44
N GLU A 500 22.49 -8.60 -16.49
CA GLU A 500 23.75 -7.97 -16.05
C GLU A 500 24.67 -8.97 -15.34
N LEU A 501 24.10 -9.82 -14.47
CA LEU A 501 24.84 -10.91 -13.81
C LEU A 501 25.46 -11.89 -14.82
N ASN A 502 24.71 -12.22 -15.88
CA ASN A 502 25.22 -13.09 -16.95
C ASN A 502 26.29 -12.37 -17.79
N SER A 503 26.12 -11.08 -18.07
CA SER A 503 27.12 -10.26 -18.76
C SER A 503 28.45 -10.25 -17.99
N LYS A 504 28.41 -9.92 -16.69
CA LYS A 504 29.59 -9.91 -15.82
C LYS A 504 30.23 -11.30 -15.69
N LYS A 505 29.43 -12.36 -15.65
CA LYS A 505 29.94 -13.74 -15.66
C LYS A 505 30.70 -14.04 -16.96
N GLN A 506 30.21 -13.60 -18.11
CA GLN A 506 30.90 -13.78 -19.40
C GLN A 506 32.20 -12.97 -19.48
N GLU A 507 32.21 -11.73 -18.96
CA GLU A 507 33.42 -10.90 -18.88
C GLU A 507 34.50 -11.58 -18.03
N ILE A 508 34.14 -12.09 -16.85
CA ILE A 508 35.05 -12.86 -15.98
C ILE A 508 35.57 -14.10 -16.72
N GLN A 509 34.70 -14.87 -17.38
CA GLN A 509 35.10 -16.06 -18.14
C GLN A 509 36.06 -15.72 -19.29
N ASN A 510 35.85 -14.59 -19.97
CA ASN A 510 36.73 -14.12 -21.04
C ASN A 510 38.11 -13.72 -20.48
N LEU A 511 38.16 -13.04 -19.33
CA LEU A 511 39.41 -12.69 -18.65
C LEU A 511 40.14 -13.94 -18.12
N GLU A 512 39.43 -14.90 -17.53
CA GLU A 512 40.00 -16.19 -17.11
C GLU A 512 40.55 -16.99 -18.30
N TYR A 513 39.88 -16.95 -19.45
CA TYR A 513 40.40 -17.53 -20.68
C TYR A 513 41.67 -16.83 -21.16
N GLN A 514 41.72 -15.49 -21.12
CA GLN A 514 42.92 -14.73 -21.46
C GLN A 514 44.08 -15.09 -20.52
N LEU A 515 43.84 -15.17 -19.21
CA LEU A 515 44.84 -15.60 -18.24
C LEU A 515 45.42 -16.97 -18.60
N LYS A 516 44.56 -17.95 -18.92
CA LYS A 516 44.97 -19.28 -19.35
C LYS A 516 45.78 -19.28 -20.66
N GLN A 517 45.50 -18.36 -21.59
CA GLN A 517 46.30 -18.21 -22.81
C GLN A 517 47.66 -17.57 -22.53
N THR A 518 47.73 -16.63 -21.58
CA THR A 518 48.99 -16.02 -21.12
C THR A 518 49.86 -17.04 -20.38
N ASP A 519 49.28 -17.90 -19.55
CA ASP A 519 49.99 -19.01 -18.89
C ASP A 519 50.66 -19.94 -19.92
N LYS A 520 49.96 -20.27 -21.02
CA LYS A 520 50.54 -21.05 -22.13
C LYS A 520 51.69 -20.33 -22.84
N LYS A 521 51.71 -19.00 -22.87
CA LYS A 521 52.85 -18.23 -23.42
C LYS A 521 54.06 -18.30 -22.48
N ILE A 522 53.83 -18.26 -21.17
CA ILE A 522 54.88 -18.49 -20.17
C ILE A 522 55.45 -19.91 -20.28
N GLU A 523 54.61 -20.92 -20.47
CA GLU A 523 55.08 -22.31 -20.71
C GLU A 523 55.97 -22.39 -21.96
N LYS A 524 55.60 -21.68 -23.05
CA LYS A 524 56.43 -21.61 -24.27
C LYS A 524 57.76 -20.90 -24.02
N LEU A 525 57.78 -19.77 -23.32
CA LEU A 525 59.02 -19.07 -22.95
C LEU A 525 59.90 -19.93 -22.03
N SER A 526 59.30 -20.66 -21.09
CA SER A 526 60.02 -21.60 -20.21
C SER A 526 60.66 -22.75 -21.01
N SER A 527 59.99 -23.22 -22.07
CA SER A 527 60.57 -24.19 -23.00
C SER A 527 61.74 -23.61 -23.81
N LEU A 528 61.68 -22.33 -24.19
CA LEU A 528 62.78 -21.63 -24.85
C LEU A 528 64.01 -21.52 -23.94
N HIS A 529 63.82 -21.17 -22.66
CA HIS A 529 64.91 -21.17 -21.67
C HIS A 529 65.57 -22.56 -21.57
N THR A 530 64.76 -23.62 -21.51
CA THR A 530 65.25 -25.00 -21.45
C THR A 530 66.00 -25.41 -22.73
N GLN A 531 65.54 -24.93 -23.89
CA GLN A 531 66.20 -25.17 -25.17
C GLN A 531 67.56 -24.47 -25.26
N ILE A 532 67.62 -23.18 -24.91
CA ILE A 532 68.87 -22.40 -24.86
C ILE A 532 69.90 -23.07 -23.96
N ASP A 533 69.46 -23.58 -22.80
CA ASP A 533 70.33 -24.31 -21.87
C ASP A 533 70.94 -25.56 -22.48
N LYS A 534 70.16 -26.30 -23.27
CA LYS A 534 70.63 -27.50 -23.95
C LYS A 534 71.61 -27.17 -25.07
N GLU A 535 71.34 -26.13 -25.85
CA GLU A 535 72.23 -25.66 -26.93
C GLU A 535 73.58 -25.19 -26.38
N ILE A 536 73.59 -24.49 -25.23
CA ILE A 536 74.83 -24.09 -24.55
C ILE A 536 75.61 -25.32 -24.07
N ASP A 537 74.92 -26.32 -23.50
CA ASP A 537 75.59 -27.55 -23.04
C ASP A 537 76.25 -28.33 -24.19
N ASP A 538 75.61 -28.37 -25.35
CA ASP A 538 76.14 -29.00 -26.57
C ASP A 538 77.35 -28.22 -27.11
N GLU A 539 77.29 -26.89 -27.17
CA GLU A 539 78.40 -26.05 -27.63
C GLU A 539 79.62 -26.11 -26.70
N LEU A 540 79.41 -26.08 -25.39
CA LEU A 540 80.48 -26.25 -24.40
C LEU A 540 81.12 -27.64 -24.44
N LYS A 541 80.40 -28.64 -24.95
CA LYS A 541 80.94 -29.98 -25.17
C LYS A 541 81.88 -30.02 -26.37
N ASP A 542 81.59 -29.26 -27.43
CA ASP A 542 82.40 -29.21 -28.64
C ASP A 542 83.76 -28.52 -28.41
N ILE A 543 83.81 -27.51 -27.53
CA ILE A 543 85.04 -26.80 -27.15
C ILE A 543 85.73 -27.35 -25.88
N ASP A 544 85.21 -28.42 -25.30
CA ASP A 544 85.68 -28.96 -24.01
C ASP A 544 87.16 -29.38 -24.06
N ILE A 545 87.62 -29.86 -25.22
CA ILE A 545 89.03 -30.20 -25.47
C ILE A 545 89.92 -28.95 -25.41
N ASP A 546 89.46 -27.83 -25.97
CA ASP A 546 90.20 -26.56 -25.92
C ASP A 546 90.19 -25.98 -24.50
N ILE A 547 89.08 -26.12 -23.75
CA ILE A 547 89.00 -25.73 -22.32
C ILE A 547 90.00 -26.53 -21.47
N VAL A 548 90.10 -27.85 -21.68
CA VAL A 548 91.09 -28.71 -21.02
C VAL A 548 92.51 -28.23 -21.34
N SER A 549 92.78 -27.99 -22.63
CA SER A 549 94.09 -27.52 -23.09
C SER A 549 94.46 -26.16 -22.49
N CYS A 550 93.50 -25.24 -22.36
CA CYS A 550 93.69 -23.94 -21.74
C CYS A 550 94.08 -24.06 -20.26
N ALA A 551 93.34 -24.89 -19.49
CA ALA A 551 93.62 -25.12 -18.08
C ALA A 551 95.01 -25.75 -17.86
N GLU A 552 95.40 -26.72 -18.70
CA GLU A 552 96.71 -27.35 -18.64
C GLU A 552 97.86 -26.40 -18.98
N ILE A 553 97.71 -25.57 -20.01
CA ILE A 553 98.74 -24.60 -20.40
C ILE A 553 98.91 -23.52 -19.35
N ASN A 554 97.81 -22.99 -18.78
CA ASN A 554 97.86 -22.03 -17.68
C ASN A 554 98.61 -22.59 -16.46
N ARG A 555 98.38 -23.86 -16.13
CA ARG A 555 99.10 -24.55 -15.05
C ARG A 555 100.61 -24.65 -15.34
N LYS A 556 100.99 -24.90 -16.60
CA LYS A 556 102.40 -24.99 -17.03
C LYS A 556 103.09 -23.62 -16.98
N ILE A 557 102.46 -22.56 -17.49
CA ILE A 557 102.99 -21.17 -17.47
C ILE A 557 103.28 -20.70 -16.04
N ARG A 558 102.49 -21.12 -15.05
CA ARG A 558 102.71 -20.75 -13.64
C ARG A 558 103.92 -21.45 -13.00
N LEU A 559 104.24 -22.69 -13.40
CA LEU A 559 105.23 -23.54 -12.71
C LEU A 559 106.65 -23.41 -13.26
N LEU A 560 106.82 -22.92 -14.49
CA LEU A 560 108.08 -22.89 -15.23
C LEU A 560 109.02 -21.70 -14.93
N PRO A 561 108.56 -20.45 -14.71
CA PRO A 561 109.44 -19.27 -14.64
C PRO A 561 110.58 -19.35 -13.61
N ASP A 562 110.29 -19.78 -12.38
CA ASP A 562 111.30 -19.90 -11.32
C ASP A 562 112.35 -20.99 -11.62
N LYS A 563 111.97 -22.04 -12.34
CA LYS A 563 112.85 -23.16 -12.71
C LYS A 563 113.70 -22.80 -13.93
N GLU A 564 113.10 -22.09 -14.87
CA GLU A 564 113.74 -21.54 -16.06
C GLU A 564 114.86 -20.56 -15.70
N GLN A 565 114.61 -19.60 -14.81
CA GLN A 565 115.62 -18.63 -14.38
C GLN A 565 116.87 -19.32 -13.79
N LYS A 566 116.67 -20.33 -12.93
CA LYS A 566 117.77 -21.11 -12.33
C LYS A 566 118.54 -21.95 -13.34
N LEU A 567 117.85 -22.48 -14.36
CA LEU A 567 118.48 -23.24 -15.43
C LEU A 567 119.36 -22.33 -16.28
N LYS A 568 118.85 -21.16 -16.64
CA LYS A 568 119.60 -20.13 -17.38
C LYS A 568 120.88 -19.74 -16.66
N GLU A 569 120.81 -19.39 -15.37
CA GLU A 569 121.99 -19.05 -14.57
C GLU A 569 123.05 -20.16 -14.60
N THR A 570 122.61 -21.42 -14.53
CA THR A 570 123.51 -22.58 -14.61
C THR A 570 124.13 -22.73 -16.01
N LEU A 571 123.35 -22.50 -17.06
CA LEU A 571 123.79 -22.61 -18.45
C LEU A 571 124.78 -21.50 -18.83
N ASP A 572 124.55 -20.27 -18.36
CA ASP A 572 125.47 -19.15 -18.58
C ASP A 572 126.82 -19.42 -17.91
N GLN A 573 126.82 -19.87 -16.65
CA GLN A 573 128.03 -20.26 -15.92
C GLN A 573 128.81 -21.38 -16.61
N TYR A 574 128.11 -22.28 -17.29
CA TYR A 574 128.72 -23.39 -18.00
C TYR A 574 129.41 -22.96 -19.29
N ILE A 575 128.74 -22.11 -20.06
CA ILE A 575 129.28 -21.58 -21.32
C ILE A 575 130.50 -20.71 -21.01
N GLU A 576 130.48 -19.93 -19.93
CA GLU A 576 131.59 -19.07 -19.49
C GLU A 576 132.86 -19.86 -19.09
N GLN A 577 132.74 -21.11 -18.66
CA GLN A 577 133.91 -21.92 -18.30
C GLN A 577 134.81 -22.23 -19.50
N PHE A 578 134.26 -22.24 -20.72
CA PHE A 578 135.03 -22.49 -21.93
C PHE A 578 135.81 -21.26 -22.43
N SER A 579 135.35 -20.04 -22.12
CA SER A 579 136.03 -18.80 -22.50
C SER A 579 137.19 -18.43 -21.54
N THR A 580 137.22 -19.01 -20.34
CA THR A 580 138.23 -18.73 -19.29
C THR A 580 139.38 -19.74 -19.20
N GLU A 581 139.52 -20.65 -20.19
CA GLU A 581 140.54 -21.73 -20.24
C GLU A 581 140.58 -22.65 -18.99
N LYS A 582 139.48 -22.68 -18.20
CA LYS A 582 139.36 -23.51 -16.98
C LYS A 582 139.16 -24.99 -17.28
N VAL A 583 138.63 -25.32 -18.45
CA VAL A 583 138.40 -26.71 -18.90
C VAL A 583 139.70 -27.30 -19.46
N LYS A 584 140.16 -28.43 -18.91
CA LYS A 584 141.40 -29.11 -19.32
C LYS A 584 141.16 -30.59 -19.56
N GLY A 585 141.58 -31.10 -20.73
CA GLY A 585 141.42 -32.52 -21.08
C GLY A 585 142.19 -32.90 -22.34
N ARG A 586 142.85 -34.06 -22.33
CA ARG A 586 143.64 -34.53 -23.48
C ARG A 586 142.81 -35.30 -24.49
N ASP A 587 141.70 -35.89 -24.08
CA ASP A 587 140.76 -36.62 -24.93
C ASP A 587 139.33 -36.08 -24.71
N LYS A 588 138.39 -36.51 -25.55
CA LYS A 588 137.01 -36.04 -25.54
C LYS A 588 136.31 -36.32 -24.21
N ASN A 589 136.57 -37.47 -23.59
CA ASN A 589 135.88 -37.87 -22.36
C ASN A 589 136.37 -37.06 -21.15
N SER A 590 137.69 -36.88 -21.02
CA SER A 590 138.27 -36.01 -19.99
C SER A 590 137.86 -34.54 -20.15
N TRP A 591 137.65 -34.06 -21.38
CA TRP A 591 137.14 -32.71 -21.63
C TRP A 591 135.68 -32.53 -21.21
N PHE A 592 134.81 -33.48 -21.55
CA PHE A 592 133.41 -33.48 -21.12
C PHE A 592 133.26 -33.56 -19.60
N LEU A 593 134.13 -34.33 -18.93
CA LEU A 593 134.15 -34.44 -17.48
C LEU A 593 134.60 -33.11 -16.84
N SER A 594 135.69 -32.51 -17.34
CA SER A 594 136.21 -31.23 -16.84
C SER A 594 135.28 -30.06 -17.11
N ALA A 595 134.42 -30.15 -18.13
CA ALA A 595 133.42 -29.13 -18.42
C ALA A 595 132.20 -29.22 -17.49
N GLY A 596 131.99 -30.33 -16.77
CA GLY A 596 130.77 -30.54 -15.99
C GLY A 596 129.54 -30.84 -16.86
N THR A 597 129.72 -31.30 -18.10
CA THR A 597 128.62 -31.54 -19.06
C THR A 597 127.53 -32.47 -18.52
N LYS A 598 127.92 -33.46 -17.70
CA LYS A 598 126.98 -34.42 -17.10
C LYS A 598 126.02 -33.76 -16.11
N ASP A 599 126.52 -32.83 -15.28
CA ASP A 599 125.73 -32.21 -14.21
C ASP A 599 124.64 -31.28 -14.77
N ILE A 600 124.92 -30.62 -15.88
CA ILE A 600 123.94 -29.76 -16.56
C ILE A 600 122.90 -30.56 -17.29
N LYS A 601 123.30 -31.67 -17.91
CA LYS A 601 122.34 -32.58 -18.52
C LYS A 601 121.37 -33.17 -17.49
N MET A 602 121.85 -33.51 -16.29
CA MET A 602 120.95 -33.94 -15.21
C MET A 602 119.98 -32.82 -14.80
N LYS A 603 120.43 -31.57 -14.67
CA LYS A 603 119.53 -30.43 -14.37
C LYS A 603 118.50 -30.16 -15.45
N ILE A 604 118.88 -30.29 -16.73
CA ILE A 604 117.95 -30.19 -17.87
C ILE A 604 116.92 -31.33 -17.80
N GLU A 605 117.35 -32.54 -17.46
CA GLU A 605 116.48 -33.72 -17.36
C GLU A 605 115.54 -33.65 -16.13
N ASP A 606 116.01 -33.12 -15.01
CA ASP A 606 115.19 -32.88 -13.82
C ASP A 606 114.09 -31.87 -14.10
N ILE A 607 114.41 -30.74 -14.76
CA ILE A 607 113.40 -29.75 -15.16
C ILE A 607 112.44 -30.34 -16.18
N SER A 608 112.93 -31.14 -17.14
CA SER A 608 112.11 -31.85 -18.12
C SER A 608 111.08 -32.80 -17.47
N LYS A 609 111.48 -33.57 -16.44
CA LYS A 609 110.59 -34.46 -15.68
C LYS A 609 109.62 -33.68 -14.80
N ASP A 610 110.11 -32.65 -14.11
CA ASP A 610 109.33 -31.83 -13.17
C ASP A 610 108.28 -30.95 -13.85
N THR A 611 108.49 -30.59 -15.12
CA THR A 611 107.61 -29.68 -15.88
C THR A 611 106.92 -30.36 -17.06
N GLU A 612 107.18 -31.67 -17.25
CA GLU A 612 106.73 -32.48 -18.40
C GLU A 612 107.07 -31.83 -19.76
N HIS A 613 108.14 -31.03 -19.81
CA HIS A 613 108.56 -30.30 -20.99
C HIS A 613 109.76 -30.99 -21.63
N ASN A 614 109.66 -31.34 -22.92
CA ASN A 614 110.74 -32.08 -23.60
C ASN A 614 111.95 -31.18 -23.89
N LEU A 615 112.98 -31.29 -23.05
CA LEU A 615 114.23 -30.54 -23.19
C LEU A 615 115.38 -31.35 -23.82
N GLU A 616 115.09 -32.45 -24.53
CA GLU A 616 116.12 -33.34 -25.09
C GLU A 616 117.00 -32.64 -26.13
N SER A 617 116.43 -31.76 -26.96
CA SER A 617 117.18 -30.94 -27.91
C SER A 617 118.09 -29.91 -27.22
N LEU A 618 117.75 -29.43 -26.02
CA LEU A 618 118.61 -28.56 -25.21
C LEU A 618 119.82 -29.34 -24.66
N SER A 619 119.59 -30.58 -24.20
CA SER A 619 120.66 -31.49 -23.77
C SER A 619 121.66 -31.78 -24.90
N ARG A 620 121.17 -31.97 -26.13
CA ARG A 620 122.02 -32.16 -27.32
C ARG A 620 122.75 -30.89 -27.73
N PHE A 621 122.12 -29.73 -27.57
CA PHE A 621 122.75 -28.44 -27.81
C PHE A 621 123.99 -28.22 -26.91
N ILE A 622 123.91 -28.64 -25.65
CA ILE A 622 125.02 -28.59 -24.68
C ILE A 622 126.22 -29.48 -25.09
N ASP A 623 125.97 -30.65 -25.67
CA ASP A 623 127.05 -31.49 -26.21
C ASP A 623 127.81 -30.80 -27.34
N SER A 624 127.07 -30.15 -28.25
CA SER A 624 127.66 -29.47 -29.41
C SER A 624 128.48 -28.26 -28.99
N ILE A 625 128.05 -27.50 -27.97
CA ILE A 625 128.87 -26.43 -27.38
C ILE A 625 130.17 -27.02 -26.82
N THR A 626 130.08 -28.09 -26.03
CA THR A 626 131.25 -28.74 -25.44
C THR A 626 132.25 -29.20 -26.51
N LEU A 627 131.73 -29.80 -27.59
CA LEU A 627 132.53 -30.31 -28.70
C LEU A 627 133.17 -29.21 -29.54
N TYR A 628 132.43 -28.13 -29.80
CA TYR A 628 132.93 -26.97 -30.51
C TYR A 628 134.20 -26.44 -29.84
N TYR A 629 134.15 -26.21 -28.51
CA TYR A 629 135.31 -25.72 -27.76
C TYR A 629 136.42 -26.76 -27.62
N TYR A 630 136.09 -28.06 -27.51
CA TYR A 630 137.08 -29.14 -27.50
C TYR A 630 137.92 -29.15 -28.79
N TYR A 631 137.25 -29.12 -29.96
CA TYR A 631 137.96 -29.15 -31.25
C TYR A 631 138.74 -27.87 -31.51
N LYS A 632 138.22 -26.71 -31.09
CA LYS A 632 138.95 -25.44 -31.13
C LYS A 632 140.24 -25.49 -30.29
N ASN A 633 140.20 -26.09 -29.10
CA ASN A 633 141.39 -26.30 -28.28
C ASN A 633 142.38 -27.30 -28.92
N LYS A 634 141.89 -28.37 -29.56
CA LYS A 634 142.77 -29.31 -30.31
C LYS A 634 143.45 -28.67 -31.52
N ILE A 635 142.80 -27.73 -32.19
CA ILE A 635 143.44 -26.93 -33.25
C ILE A 635 144.60 -26.11 -32.65
N LYS A 636 144.37 -25.39 -31.54
CA LYS A 636 145.40 -24.65 -30.79
C LYS A 636 146.60 -25.55 -30.40
N GLU A 637 146.35 -26.75 -29.87
CA GLU A 637 147.41 -27.71 -29.50
C GLU A 637 148.26 -28.15 -30.72
N VAL A 638 147.64 -28.39 -31.87
CA VAL A 638 148.33 -28.80 -33.11
C VAL A 638 149.08 -27.63 -33.78
N GLU A 639 148.60 -26.40 -33.58
CA GLU A 639 149.24 -25.18 -34.09
C GLU A 639 150.49 -24.79 -33.27
N ASN A 640 150.52 -25.04 -31.95
CA ASN A 640 151.60 -24.62 -31.06
C ASN A 640 152.84 -25.56 -30.96
N GLY A 641 152.83 -26.75 -31.59
CA GLY A 641 154.04 -27.55 -31.88
C GLY A 641 154.72 -28.30 -30.71
N GLY A 642 154.34 -29.56 -30.48
CA GLY A 642 154.98 -30.49 -29.52
C GLY A 642 155.82 -31.60 -30.17
N TRP A 643 156.85 -32.09 -29.46
CA TRP A 643 158.01 -32.88 -29.96
C TRP A 643 157.73 -34.24 -30.65
N LEU A 644 156.49 -34.75 -30.69
CA LEU A 644 156.18 -36.15 -31.03
C LEU A 644 155.67 -36.43 -32.45
N ILE A 645 155.52 -35.46 -33.37
CA ILE A 645 155.06 -35.78 -34.75
C ILE A 645 155.89 -35.03 -35.80
N ARG A 646 157.22 -35.07 -35.64
CA ARG A 646 158.19 -34.70 -36.69
C ARG A 646 158.47 -35.84 -37.69
N ILE A 647 157.77 -36.98 -37.59
CA ILE A 647 158.11 -38.21 -38.35
C ILE A 647 157.06 -38.62 -39.42
N GLN A 648 155.92 -37.96 -39.57
CA GLN A 648 155.04 -38.15 -40.76
C GLN A 648 154.33 -36.84 -41.17
N GLY A 649 154.33 -36.51 -42.46
CA GLY A 649 153.82 -35.25 -43.04
C GLY A 649 152.30 -34.98 -42.97
N LYS A 650 151.62 -35.20 -41.83
CA LYS A 650 150.15 -35.11 -41.69
C LYS A 650 149.58 -33.92 -40.88
N ARG A 651 150.37 -32.86 -40.60
CA ARG A 651 149.92 -31.68 -39.80
C ARG A 651 148.71 -30.94 -40.42
N LYS A 652 148.76 -30.66 -41.74
CA LYS A 652 147.67 -29.96 -42.45
C LYS A 652 146.36 -30.78 -42.46
N GLN A 653 146.44 -32.12 -42.51
CA GLN A 653 145.26 -32.99 -42.50
C GLN A 653 144.55 -32.97 -41.13
N LEU A 654 145.29 -32.97 -40.02
CA LEU A 654 144.69 -32.91 -38.67
C LEU A 654 144.01 -31.57 -38.38
N ILE A 655 144.65 -30.45 -38.72
CA ILE A 655 144.03 -29.11 -38.57
C ILE A 655 142.76 -29.01 -39.43
N LYS A 656 142.80 -29.49 -40.68
CA LYS A 656 141.63 -29.51 -41.55
C LYS A 656 140.49 -30.34 -40.95
N LYS A 657 140.79 -31.54 -40.44
CA LYS A 657 139.80 -32.43 -39.80
C LYS A 657 139.14 -31.80 -38.57
N TYR A 658 139.92 -31.17 -37.69
CA TYR A 658 139.35 -30.51 -36.51
C TYR A 658 138.61 -29.22 -36.87
N LYS A 659 139.01 -28.47 -37.90
CA LYS A 659 138.23 -27.33 -38.43
C LYS A 659 136.89 -27.78 -39.02
N GLU A 660 136.86 -28.89 -39.76
CA GLU A 660 135.61 -29.49 -40.25
C GLU A 660 134.71 -29.94 -39.09
N PHE A 661 135.25 -30.56 -38.04
CA PHE A 661 134.45 -30.92 -36.86
C PHE A 661 133.97 -29.69 -36.07
N THR A 662 134.81 -28.67 -35.90
CA THR A 662 134.41 -27.41 -35.25
C THR A 662 133.29 -26.73 -36.05
N GLY A 663 133.40 -26.69 -37.38
CA GLY A 663 132.37 -26.13 -38.27
C GLY A 663 131.05 -26.89 -38.23
N LYS A 664 131.08 -28.24 -38.16
CA LYS A 664 129.86 -29.05 -38.01
C LYS A 664 129.11 -28.76 -36.71
N GLU A 665 129.84 -28.67 -35.59
CA GLU A 665 129.22 -28.35 -34.31
C GLU A 665 128.73 -26.88 -34.29
N GLU A 666 129.46 -25.97 -34.94
CA GLU A 666 129.03 -24.57 -35.09
C GLU A 666 127.72 -24.43 -35.89
N GLU A 667 127.56 -25.19 -36.97
CA GLU A 667 126.37 -25.22 -37.80
C GLU A 667 125.15 -25.81 -37.04
N TYR A 668 125.38 -26.84 -36.22
CA TYR A 668 124.36 -27.37 -35.32
C TYR A 668 123.95 -26.36 -34.24
N ILE A 669 124.91 -25.64 -33.64
CA ILE A 669 124.60 -24.57 -32.68
C ILE A 669 123.79 -23.45 -33.37
N LYS A 670 124.20 -22.99 -34.57
CA LYS A 670 123.55 -21.93 -35.33
C LYS A 670 122.12 -22.28 -35.77
N SER A 671 121.88 -23.53 -36.16
CA SER A 671 120.55 -24.02 -36.58
C SER A 671 119.53 -24.13 -35.44
N ASN A 672 119.98 -24.16 -34.18
CA ASN A 672 119.11 -24.27 -33.00
C ASN A 672 118.92 -22.93 -32.26
N LEU A 673 119.50 -21.82 -32.75
CA LEU A 673 119.43 -20.50 -32.10
C LEU A 673 118.00 -20.01 -31.91
N LYS A 674 117.16 -20.13 -32.94
CA LYS A 674 115.77 -19.66 -32.89
C LYS A 674 114.87 -20.53 -32.00
N HIS A 675 115.22 -21.81 -31.81
CA HIS A 675 114.38 -22.76 -31.08
C HIS A 675 114.48 -22.58 -29.55
N TRP A 676 115.64 -22.16 -29.06
CA TRP A 676 115.91 -21.93 -27.64
C TRP A 676 116.14 -20.46 -27.30
N ASP A 677 115.78 -19.57 -28.21
CA ASP A 677 115.98 -18.12 -28.13
C ASP A 677 117.40 -17.72 -27.68
N ILE A 678 118.38 -18.25 -28.42
CA ILE A 678 119.82 -18.10 -28.16
C ILE A 678 120.45 -17.21 -29.24
N ARG A 679 121.36 -16.30 -28.85
CA ARG A 679 122.14 -15.44 -29.76
C ARG A 679 123.63 -15.76 -29.68
N ILE A 680 124.37 -15.51 -30.77
CA ILE A 680 125.85 -15.62 -30.81
C ILE A 680 126.49 -14.27 -31.14
N ASP A 681 127.38 -13.78 -30.27
CA ASP A 681 128.15 -12.55 -30.45
C ASP A 681 129.63 -12.84 -30.88
N PRO A 682 130.31 -12.01 -31.69
CA PRO A 682 131.69 -12.27 -32.14
C PRO A 682 132.73 -12.18 -30.99
N PRO A 683 133.81 -13.00 -30.96
CA PRO A 683 134.24 -14.00 -31.94
C PRO A 683 133.70 -15.43 -31.67
N PHE A 684 132.47 -15.55 -31.13
CA PHE A 684 131.65 -16.75 -30.84
C PHE A 684 131.31 -16.91 -29.33
N ASN A 685 130.45 -16.02 -28.80
CA ASN A 685 129.93 -16.03 -27.43
C ASN A 685 128.42 -16.30 -27.44
N ILE A 686 127.93 -17.27 -26.66
CA ILE A 686 126.54 -17.73 -26.71
C ILE A 686 125.75 -17.07 -25.56
N VAL A 687 124.60 -16.47 -25.87
CA VAL A 687 123.71 -15.75 -24.92
C VAL A 687 122.30 -16.34 -24.99
N ILE A 688 121.73 -16.73 -23.85
CA ILE A 688 120.37 -17.31 -23.73
C ILE A 688 119.40 -16.24 -23.19
N ALA A 689 118.16 -16.17 -23.69
CA ALA A 689 117.11 -15.26 -23.20
C ALA A 689 116.58 -15.64 -21.80
N GLU A 690 115.88 -14.71 -21.10
CA GLU A 690 115.36 -14.95 -19.73
C GLU A 690 114.14 -15.89 -19.68
N ASP A 691 113.36 -15.97 -20.76
CA ASP A 691 112.07 -16.65 -20.88
C ASP A 691 112.01 -17.66 -22.05
N PHE A 692 113.18 -18.18 -22.42
CA PHE A 692 113.41 -19.14 -23.52
C PHE A 692 112.59 -20.45 -23.49
N LEU A 693 111.91 -20.80 -22.40
CA LEU A 693 111.01 -21.94 -22.18
C LEU A 693 109.54 -21.51 -22.05
N THR A 694 109.25 -20.35 -21.45
CA THR A 694 107.87 -19.93 -21.15
C THR A 694 107.19 -19.20 -22.33
N THR A 695 107.96 -18.58 -23.23
CA THR A 695 107.42 -17.81 -24.38
C THR A 695 106.59 -18.65 -25.34
N ASP A 696 107.00 -19.87 -25.67
CA ASP A 696 106.23 -20.78 -26.56
C ASP A 696 104.89 -21.21 -25.93
N LEU A 697 104.85 -21.37 -24.60
CA LEU A 697 103.63 -21.72 -23.87
C LEU A 697 102.65 -20.56 -23.82
N ASN A 698 103.12 -19.32 -23.63
CA ASN A 698 102.27 -18.13 -23.67
C ASN A 698 101.62 -17.92 -25.06
N ILE A 699 102.37 -18.15 -26.14
CA ILE A 699 101.84 -18.07 -27.51
C ILE A 699 100.76 -19.15 -27.73
N LYS A 700 100.99 -20.39 -27.24
CA LYS A 700 100.00 -21.47 -27.30
C LYS A 700 98.75 -21.18 -26.48
N ALA A 701 98.90 -20.54 -25.32
CA ALA A 701 97.77 -20.13 -24.49
C ALA A 701 96.88 -19.12 -25.23
N GLU A 702 97.47 -18.09 -25.85
CA GLU A 702 96.72 -17.09 -26.61
C GLU A 702 95.98 -17.69 -27.82
N VAL A 703 96.59 -18.61 -28.55
CA VAL A 703 95.91 -19.30 -29.67
C VAL A 703 94.69 -20.10 -29.21
N ILE A 704 94.78 -20.75 -28.04
CA ILE A 704 93.65 -21.51 -27.47
C ILE A 704 92.60 -20.56 -26.88
N ARG A 705 93.00 -19.44 -26.26
CA ARG A 705 92.07 -18.39 -25.79
C ARG A 705 91.28 -17.81 -26.94
N GLU A 706 91.94 -17.43 -28.04
CA GLU A 706 91.26 -16.93 -29.24
C GLU A 706 90.34 -17.97 -29.85
N ARG A 707 90.72 -19.26 -29.85
CA ARG A 707 89.84 -20.31 -30.37
C ARG A 707 88.60 -20.49 -29.51
N ILE A 708 88.75 -20.57 -28.18
CA ILE A 708 87.61 -20.62 -27.25
C ILE A 708 86.76 -19.36 -27.46
N TYR A 709 87.36 -18.18 -27.50
CA TYR A 709 86.63 -16.93 -27.68
C TYR A 709 85.83 -16.92 -28.99
N ASN A 710 86.47 -17.21 -30.12
CA ASN A 710 85.83 -17.20 -31.43
C ASN A 710 84.79 -18.31 -31.58
N SER A 711 85.06 -19.52 -31.09
CA SER A 711 84.10 -20.62 -31.18
C SER A 711 82.86 -20.41 -30.31
N THR A 712 82.97 -19.66 -29.22
CA THR A 712 81.88 -19.49 -28.24
C THR A 712 81.12 -18.16 -28.41
N PHE A 713 81.78 -17.12 -28.91
CA PHE A 713 81.23 -15.76 -28.95
C PHE A 713 81.17 -15.13 -30.36
N ALA A 714 81.68 -15.76 -31.42
CA ALA A 714 81.70 -15.14 -32.76
C ALA A 714 80.30 -14.92 -33.38
N SER A 715 79.28 -15.62 -32.90
CA SER A 715 77.89 -15.46 -33.35
C SER A 715 77.08 -14.45 -32.52
N LEU A 716 77.63 -13.96 -31.39
CA LEU A 716 76.94 -13.08 -30.46
C LEU A 716 77.37 -11.61 -30.67
N ASN A 717 76.49 -10.66 -30.33
CA ASN A 717 76.79 -9.24 -30.45
C ASN A 717 77.80 -8.82 -29.36
N THR A 718 79.05 -8.55 -29.74
CA THR A 718 80.23 -8.53 -28.86
C THR A 718 80.43 -7.25 -28.04
N ASP A 719 79.58 -6.24 -28.19
CA ASP A 719 79.75 -4.90 -27.58
C ASP A 719 79.64 -4.90 -26.04
N ASN A 720 79.08 -5.94 -25.42
CA ASN A 720 78.85 -6.05 -23.97
C ASN A 720 79.75 -7.07 -23.25
N ILE A 721 80.72 -7.67 -23.94
CA ILE A 721 81.59 -8.67 -23.31
C ILE A 721 82.72 -7.95 -22.56
N ASP A 722 82.65 -7.95 -21.23
CA ASP A 722 83.71 -7.42 -20.39
C ASP A 722 85.01 -8.24 -20.57
N SER A 723 85.99 -7.62 -21.20
CA SER A 723 87.30 -8.22 -21.47
C SER A 723 88.04 -8.62 -20.18
N ASP A 724 87.74 -7.96 -19.06
CA ASP A 724 88.40 -8.22 -17.78
C ASP A 724 87.82 -9.49 -17.11
N ASP A 725 86.51 -9.72 -17.24
CA ASP A 725 85.83 -10.94 -16.79
C ASP A 725 86.35 -12.19 -17.53
N LEU A 726 86.46 -12.10 -18.87
CA LEU A 726 87.04 -13.19 -19.67
C LEU A 726 88.54 -13.37 -19.38
N GLY A 727 89.27 -12.27 -19.18
CA GLY A 727 90.67 -12.30 -18.78
C GLY A 727 90.90 -12.98 -17.43
N GLN A 728 89.97 -12.84 -16.48
CA GLN A 728 89.99 -13.57 -15.21
C GLN A 728 89.63 -15.05 -15.39
N MET A 729 88.65 -15.36 -16.23
CA MET A 729 88.28 -16.75 -16.55
C MET A 729 89.45 -17.52 -17.17
N PHE A 730 90.17 -16.92 -18.12
CA PHE A 730 91.31 -17.53 -18.79
C PHE A 730 92.58 -17.61 -17.92
N LYS A 731 92.53 -17.14 -16.66
CA LYS A 731 93.58 -17.38 -15.64
C LYS A 731 93.26 -18.57 -14.72
N LEU A 732 92.05 -19.13 -14.81
CA LEU A 732 91.66 -20.28 -14.01
C LEU A 732 92.41 -21.55 -14.46
N GLU A 733 92.68 -22.43 -13.50
CA GLU A 733 93.43 -23.68 -13.67
C GLU A 733 92.51 -24.92 -13.66
N ASP A 734 91.20 -24.73 -13.49
CA ASP A 734 90.21 -25.80 -13.32
C ASP A 734 89.18 -25.77 -14.46
N ARG A 735 89.13 -26.87 -15.24
CA ARG A 735 88.18 -27.08 -16.34
C ARG A 735 86.73 -26.84 -15.92
N GLY A 736 86.33 -27.33 -14.74
CA GLY A 736 84.96 -27.23 -14.25
C GLY A 736 84.55 -25.78 -13.98
N LYS A 737 85.45 -25.01 -13.37
CA LYS A 737 85.22 -23.57 -13.12
C LYS A 737 85.16 -22.76 -14.40
N ILE A 738 86.05 -23.03 -15.35
CA ILE A 738 86.04 -22.39 -16.67
C ILE A 738 84.72 -22.68 -17.40
N ARG A 739 84.33 -23.95 -17.46
CA ARG A 739 83.11 -24.39 -18.13
C ARG A 739 81.85 -23.81 -17.49
N GLN A 740 81.78 -23.76 -16.16
CA GLN A 740 80.66 -23.17 -15.45
C GLN A 740 80.54 -21.67 -15.74
N PHE A 741 81.66 -20.95 -15.71
CA PHE A 741 81.67 -19.52 -16.02
C PHE A 741 81.17 -19.24 -17.44
N LEU A 742 81.67 -19.99 -18.43
CA LEU A 742 81.21 -19.88 -19.82
C LEU A 742 79.72 -20.20 -19.95
N ARG A 743 79.23 -21.24 -19.26
CA ARG A 743 77.80 -21.61 -19.26
C ARG A 743 76.91 -20.48 -18.73
N GLU A 744 77.28 -19.89 -17.60
CA GLU A 744 76.49 -18.81 -16.99
C GLU A 744 76.48 -17.56 -17.87
N LYS A 745 77.65 -17.16 -18.41
CA LYS A 745 77.73 -16.00 -19.32
C LYS A 745 77.01 -16.21 -20.65
N LEU A 746 77.12 -17.40 -21.26
CA LEU A 746 76.40 -17.70 -22.51
C LEU A 746 74.89 -17.74 -22.30
N ARG A 747 74.44 -18.26 -21.14
CA ARG A 747 73.01 -18.28 -20.79
C ARG A 747 72.47 -16.87 -20.66
N GLU A 748 73.19 -16.01 -19.94
CA GLU A 748 72.81 -14.61 -19.78
C GLU A 748 72.69 -13.89 -21.14
N LEU A 749 73.75 -13.98 -21.97
CA LEU A 749 73.78 -13.32 -23.28
C LEU A 749 72.71 -13.84 -24.25
N ARG A 750 72.48 -15.17 -24.31
CA ARG A 750 71.46 -15.73 -25.20
C ARG A 750 70.04 -15.45 -24.75
N LEU A 751 69.79 -15.41 -23.43
CA LEU A 751 68.49 -15.00 -22.91
C LEU A 751 68.22 -13.51 -23.14
N GLU A 752 69.27 -12.67 -23.10
CA GLU A 752 69.18 -11.25 -23.43
C GLU A 752 68.93 -11.03 -24.93
N GLU A 753 69.66 -11.72 -25.82
CA GLU A 753 69.44 -11.68 -27.28
C GLU A 753 68.02 -12.14 -27.67
N ALA A 754 67.50 -13.17 -26.98
CA ALA A 754 66.13 -13.65 -27.16
C ALA A 754 65.06 -12.75 -26.49
N ASN A 755 65.44 -11.62 -25.90
CA ASN A 755 64.58 -10.68 -25.17
C ASN A 755 63.75 -11.33 -24.03
N TYR A 756 64.20 -12.49 -23.50
CA TYR A 756 63.43 -13.35 -22.61
C TYR A 756 62.97 -12.62 -21.34
N PHE A 757 63.88 -11.87 -20.70
CA PHE A 757 63.57 -11.19 -19.44
C PHE A 757 62.55 -10.06 -19.60
N ASN A 758 62.59 -9.34 -20.72
CA ASN A 758 61.62 -8.29 -21.01
C ASN A 758 60.24 -8.89 -21.31
N ASP A 759 60.20 -9.93 -22.16
CA ASP A 759 58.96 -10.63 -22.49
C ASP A 759 58.31 -11.27 -21.24
N MET A 760 59.11 -11.84 -20.34
CA MET A 760 58.63 -12.40 -19.07
C MET A 760 58.07 -11.31 -18.14
N ASN A 761 58.79 -10.20 -17.97
CA ASN A 761 58.34 -9.05 -17.17
C ASN A 761 57.07 -8.37 -17.72
N GLU A 762 56.89 -8.34 -19.04
CA GLU A 762 55.65 -7.85 -19.67
C GLU A 762 54.48 -8.80 -19.41
N LEU A 763 54.68 -10.11 -19.54
CA LEU A 763 53.64 -11.11 -19.27
C LEU A 763 53.24 -11.13 -17.78
N ASP A 764 54.19 -11.02 -16.84
CA ASP A 764 53.90 -10.97 -15.41
C ASP A 764 53.08 -9.71 -15.04
N ARG A 765 53.46 -8.54 -15.57
CA ARG A 765 52.66 -7.31 -15.40
C ARG A 765 51.26 -7.45 -15.99
N TYR A 766 51.14 -8.08 -17.16
CA TYR A 766 49.85 -8.33 -17.80
C TYR A 766 48.98 -9.32 -17.00
N ILE A 767 49.59 -10.33 -16.37
CA ILE A 767 48.89 -11.26 -15.46
C ILE A 767 48.35 -10.53 -14.24
N GLU A 768 49.17 -9.69 -13.60
CA GLU A 768 48.72 -8.92 -12.43
C GLU A 768 47.60 -7.93 -12.80
N ASP A 769 47.64 -7.30 -13.98
CA ASP A 769 46.54 -6.48 -14.50
C ASP A 769 45.26 -7.31 -14.72
N ILE A 770 45.35 -8.46 -15.38
CA ILE A 770 44.19 -9.35 -15.59
C ILE A 770 43.61 -9.80 -14.25
N LYS A 771 44.44 -10.22 -13.28
CA LYS A 771 43.97 -10.62 -11.94
C LYS A 771 43.28 -9.48 -11.21
N ALA A 772 43.83 -8.26 -11.26
CA ALA A 772 43.21 -7.07 -10.69
C ALA A 772 41.84 -6.79 -11.32
N ARG A 773 41.74 -6.91 -12.65
CA ARG A 773 40.47 -6.78 -13.38
C ARG A 773 39.46 -7.87 -13.02
N ILE A 774 39.88 -9.14 -12.94
CA ILE A 774 39.01 -10.25 -12.50
C ILE A 774 38.46 -9.98 -11.10
N ASN A 775 39.30 -9.52 -10.16
CA ASN A 775 38.86 -9.20 -8.81
C ASN A 775 37.87 -8.03 -8.78
N ALA A 776 38.11 -6.99 -9.59
CA ALA A 776 37.17 -5.87 -9.73
C ALA A 776 35.82 -6.30 -10.32
N GLU A 777 35.82 -7.14 -11.36
CA GLU A 777 34.59 -7.67 -11.96
C GLU A 777 33.84 -8.63 -11.03
N LYS A 778 34.55 -9.44 -10.23
CA LYS A 778 33.94 -10.27 -9.19
C LYS A 778 33.24 -9.43 -8.13
N LEU A 779 33.91 -8.38 -7.63
CA LEU A 779 33.29 -7.46 -6.66
C LEU A 779 32.03 -6.79 -7.21
N GLN A 780 32.05 -6.36 -8.49
CA GLN A 780 30.86 -5.78 -9.14
C GLN A 780 29.73 -6.81 -9.29
N LYS A 781 30.07 -8.05 -9.66
CA LYS A 781 29.10 -9.14 -9.78
C LYS A 781 28.47 -9.49 -8.43
N ASP A 782 29.28 -9.57 -7.38
CA ASP A 782 28.80 -9.86 -6.02
C ASP A 782 27.87 -8.73 -5.54
N MET A 783 28.21 -7.48 -5.84
CA MET A 783 27.33 -6.33 -5.59
C MET A 783 25.99 -6.43 -6.35
N LEU A 784 26.01 -6.76 -7.64
CA LEU A 784 24.78 -6.97 -8.42
C LEU A 784 23.92 -8.10 -7.84
N PHE A 785 24.55 -9.18 -7.36
CA PHE A 785 23.85 -10.31 -6.77
C PHE A 785 23.16 -9.92 -5.44
N GLU A 786 23.86 -9.22 -4.56
CA GLU A 786 23.27 -8.77 -3.29
C GLU A 786 22.17 -7.72 -3.51
N VAL A 787 22.29 -6.86 -4.53
CA VAL A 787 21.20 -5.94 -4.92
C VAL A 787 19.97 -6.69 -5.44
N ASP A 788 20.15 -7.70 -6.28
CA ASP A 788 19.05 -8.56 -6.79
C ASP A 788 18.39 -9.37 -5.65
N SER A 789 19.20 -9.81 -4.68
CA SER A 789 18.73 -10.45 -3.44
C SER A 789 17.89 -9.48 -2.59
N ALA A 790 18.38 -8.26 -2.36
CA ALA A 790 17.65 -7.20 -1.66
C ALA A 790 16.36 -6.79 -2.39
N ASN A 791 16.37 -6.76 -3.73
CA ASN A 791 15.18 -6.57 -4.54
C ASN A 791 14.14 -7.66 -4.21
N THR A 792 14.55 -8.93 -4.21
CA THR A 792 13.66 -10.07 -3.90
C THR A 792 13.15 -10.04 -2.46
N GLU A 793 14.02 -9.81 -1.48
CA GLU A 793 13.69 -9.76 -0.05
C GLU A 793 12.67 -8.66 0.26
N THR A 794 12.89 -7.47 -0.30
CA THR A 794 12.04 -6.30 -0.05
C THR A 794 10.73 -6.31 -0.84
N PHE A 795 10.52 -7.24 -1.77
CA PHE A 795 9.32 -7.27 -2.62
C PHE A 795 8.02 -7.25 -1.81
N SER A 796 7.93 -8.05 -0.75
CA SER A 796 6.73 -8.10 0.11
C SER A 796 6.49 -6.76 0.83
N SER A 797 7.55 -6.17 1.39
CA SER A 797 7.50 -4.87 2.06
C SER A 797 7.11 -3.75 1.09
N ARG A 798 7.68 -3.72 -0.13
CA ARG A 798 7.34 -2.73 -1.16
C ARG A 798 5.90 -2.90 -1.64
N LYS A 799 5.44 -4.13 -1.87
CA LYS A 799 4.05 -4.41 -2.25
C LYS A 799 3.06 -3.89 -1.19
N ASN A 800 3.29 -4.21 0.08
CA ASN A 800 2.42 -3.78 1.16
C ASN A 800 2.49 -2.26 1.37
N LEU A 801 3.68 -1.65 1.29
CA LEU A 801 3.85 -0.20 1.35
C LEU A 801 2.96 0.52 0.31
N ASN A 802 2.93 0.05 -0.94
CA ASN A 802 2.06 0.64 -1.98
C ASN A 802 0.56 0.43 -1.66
N LEU A 803 0.18 -0.76 -1.20
CA LEU A 803 -1.21 -1.05 -0.81
C LEU A 803 -1.69 -0.12 0.32
N HIS A 804 -0.85 0.12 1.33
CA HIS A 804 -1.17 1.00 2.44
C HIS A 804 -1.21 2.47 1.99
N TYR A 805 -0.36 2.89 1.04
CA TYR A 805 -0.49 4.20 0.41
C TYR A 805 -1.80 4.38 -0.37
N GLU A 806 -2.24 3.36 -1.13
CA GLU A 806 -3.53 3.40 -1.83
C GLU A 806 -4.70 3.60 -0.86
N ARG A 807 -4.73 2.80 0.21
CA ARG A 807 -5.75 2.91 1.28
C ARG A 807 -5.69 4.25 2.01
N PHE A 808 -4.48 4.71 2.35
CA PHE A 808 -4.25 6.00 2.97
C PHE A 808 -4.93 7.12 2.17
N TYR A 809 -4.69 7.20 0.85
CA TYR A 809 -5.33 8.20 0.00
C TYR A 809 -6.85 8.01 -0.17
N GLU A 810 -7.33 6.77 -0.23
CA GLU A 810 -8.76 6.46 -0.27
C GLU A 810 -9.48 7.01 0.97
N HIS A 811 -8.94 6.77 2.16
CA HIS A 811 -9.50 7.28 3.41
C HIS A 811 -9.53 8.83 3.45
N PHE A 812 -8.48 9.51 2.97
CA PHE A 812 -8.50 10.97 2.83
C PHE A 812 -9.59 11.45 1.86
N ALA A 813 -9.78 10.77 0.73
CA ALA A 813 -10.80 11.14 -0.25
C ALA A 813 -12.22 11.00 0.33
N ILE A 814 -12.48 9.91 1.06
CA ILE A 814 -13.75 9.67 1.77
C ILE A 814 -14.02 10.78 2.79
N ILE A 815 -13.02 11.12 3.60
CA ILE A 815 -13.10 12.19 4.60
C ILE A 815 -13.42 13.54 3.97
N ASN A 816 -12.68 13.93 2.92
CA ASN A 816 -12.87 15.22 2.28
C ASN A 816 -14.28 15.35 1.68
N LYS A 817 -14.77 14.30 1.02
CA LYS A 817 -16.14 14.25 0.47
C LYS A 817 -17.21 14.40 1.57
N LYS A 818 -17.04 13.72 2.71
CA LYS A 818 -17.98 13.80 3.84
C LYS A 818 -17.97 15.17 4.52
N ILE A 819 -16.80 15.77 4.73
CA ILE A 819 -16.67 17.10 5.33
C ILE A 819 -17.33 18.18 4.44
N GLU A 820 -17.12 18.14 3.13
CA GLU A 820 -17.76 19.09 2.22
C GLU A 820 -19.29 18.97 2.24
N ALA A 821 -19.80 17.74 2.29
CA ALA A 821 -21.23 17.48 2.36
C ALA A 821 -21.89 17.89 3.70
N GLY A 822 -21.18 17.78 4.83
CA GLY A 822 -21.70 18.03 6.18
C GLY A 822 -21.66 19.48 6.67
N LYS A 823 -21.03 20.40 5.94
CA LYS A 823 -20.93 21.83 6.36
C LYS A 823 -22.27 22.57 6.32
N ARG A 824 -23.17 22.22 5.41
CA ARG A 824 -24.44 22.93 5.20
C ARG A 824 -25.60 22.15 5.81
N THR A 825 -26.48 22.86 6.52
CA THR A 825 -27.76 22.29 6.96
C THR A 825 -28.60 21.95 5.73
N LYS A 826 -29.03 20.70 5.61
CA LYS A 826 -29.91 20.24 4.53
C LYS A 826 -31.34 20.23 5.06
N LYS A 827 -32.21 21.03 4.45
CA LYS A 827 -33.63 21.11 4.80
C LYS A 827 -34.44 20.34 3.77
N GLY A 828 -35.02 19.22 4.18
CA GLY A 828 -36.05 18.47 3.46
C GLY A 828 -37.45 18.90 3.89
N ILE A 829 -38.47 18.18 3.41
CA ILE A 829 -39.88 18.50 3.65
C ILE A 829 -40.29 18.08 5.06
N TYR A 830 -39.95 16.85 5.44
CA TYR A 830 -40.25 16.29 6.75
C TYR A 830 -39.00 16.10 7.61
N LYS A 831 -37.80 16.21 7.03
CA LYS A 831 -36.57 16.06 7.77
C LYS A 831 -35.58 17.20 7.52
N THR A 832 -34.96 17.72 8.57
CA THR A 832 -33.81 18.64 8.47
C THR A 832 -32.59 17.99 9.08
N LYS A 833 -31.53 17.84 8.29
CA LYS A 833 -30.24 17.38 8.78
C LYS A 833 -29.37 18.59 9.15
N PHE A 834 -29.06 18.73 10.43
CA PHE A 834 -28.29 19.85 10.95
C PHE A 834 -26.85 19.83 10.42
N GLY A 835 -26.39 20.93 9.84
CA GLY A 835 -25.01 21.11 9.41
C GLY A 835 -24.18 21.88 10.43
N SER A 836 -22.86 21.91 10.25
CA SER A 836 -21.95 22.65 11.14
C SER A 836 -21.94 22.17 12.59
N VAL A 837 -22.01 20.85 12.78
CA VAL A 837 -21.89 20.18 14.08
C VAL A 837 -20.54 20.53 14.72
N ASN A 838 -20.54 20.98 15.99
CA ASN A 838 -19.31 21.12 16.76
C ASN A 838 -18.78 19.73 17.15
N PRO A 839 -17.65 19.25 16.60
CA PRO A 839 -17.18 17.90 16.84
C PRO A 839 -16.59 17.69 18.25
N GLN A 840 -16.42 18.76 19.03
CA GLN A 840 -16.12 18.67 20.46
C GLN A 840 -17.17 17.85 21.23
N VAL A 841 -18.40 17.79 20.73
CA VAL A 841 -19.48 16.99 21.32
C VAL A 841 -19.17 15.49 21.36
N LEU A 842 -18.28 14.96 20.50
CA LEU A 842 -17.90 13.55 20.55
C LEU A 842 -17.29 13.14 21.89
N SER A 843 -16.60 14.04 22.58
CA SER A 843 -16.06 13.77 23.92
C SER A 843 -17.15 13.55 24.98
N LEU A 844 -18.31 14.22 24.81
CA LEU A 844 -19.47 14.08 25.69
C LEU A 844 -20.25 12.78 25.41
N VAL A 845 -20.14 12.28 24.17
CA VAL A 845 -20.75 11.04 23.69
C VAL A 845 -19.97 9.82 24.18
N GLU A 846 -18.63 9.89 24.15
CA GLU A 846 -17.74 8.76 24.46
C GLU A 846 -17.49 8.57 25.96
N SER A 847 -17.54 9.64 26.76
CA SER A 847 -17.28 9.61 28.21
C SER A 847 -18.31 8.85 29.06
N ARG A 848 -19.38 8.33 28.46
CA ARG A 848 -20.43 7.53 29.11
C ARG A 848 -20.52 6.07 28.65
N SER A 849 -19.53 5.55 27.93
CA SER A 849 -19.49 4.14 27.53
C SER A 849 -19.52 3.13 28.72
N ASP A 850 -19.27 3.61 29.94
CA ASP A 850 -19.40 2.84 31.19
C ASP A 850 -20.86 2.65 31.66
N THR A 851 -21.82 3.38 31.09
CA THR A 851 -23.26 3.16 31.30
C THR A 851 -23.81 2.29 30.17
N LYS A 852 -24.68 1.31 30.49
CA LYS A 852 -25.34 0.43 29.50
C LYS A 852 -26.23 1.17 28.47
N ASP A 853 -26.38 2.48 28.60
CA ASP A 853 -27.26 3.29 27.76
C ASP A 853 -26.49 3.85 26.56
N SER A 854 -27.05 3.64 25.36
CA SER A 854 -26.55 4.24 24.13
C SER A 854 -26.58 5.77 24.22
N PRO A 855 -25.53 6.47 23.75
CA PRO A 855 -25.47 7.93 23.87
C PRO A 855 -26.56 8.61 23.04
N ASP A 856 -27.09 9.72 23.57
CA ASP A 856 -28.18 10.48 22.97
C ASP A 856 -27.97 12.00 23.13
N MET A 857 -28.89 12.80 22.59
CA MET A 857 -28.84 14.27 22.65
C MET A 857 -28.81 14.82 24.08
N GLY A 858 -29.26 14.06 25.09
CA GLY A 858 -29.14 14.42 26.50
C GLY A 858 -27.70 14.46 26.99
N ASN A 859 -26.75 13.80 26.34
CA ASN A 859 -25.32 13.95 26.62
C ASN A 859 -24.84 15.41 26.45
N LEU A 860 -25.52 16.21 25.63
CA LEU A 860 -25.18 17.62 25.40
C LEU A 860 -25.68 18.56 26.51
N ASP A 861 -26.50 18.08 27.45
CA ASP A 861 -27.03 18.86 28.57
C ASP A 861 -25.97 19.16 29.65
N ILE A 862 -24.83 18.47 29.60
CA ILE A 862 -23.87 18.38 30.71
C ILE A 862 -23.05 19.65 30.83
N ASP A 863 -22.46 20.10 29.73
CA ASP A 863 -21.46 21.17 29.72
C ASP A 863 -21.94 22.41 28.95
N LYS A 864 -21.09 23.45 28.94
CA LYS A 864 -21.41 24.70 28.25
C LYS A 864 -21.36 24.55 26.73
N ASN A 865 -20.47 23.72 26.20
CA ASN A 865 -20.28 23.58 24.76
C ASN A 865 -21.43 22.79 24.10
N GLY A 866 -21.87 21.71 24.75
CA GLY A 866 -23.08 20.97 24.39
C GLY A 866 -24.32 21.85 24.43
N LYS A 867 -24.51 22.66 25.48
CA LYS A 867 -25.64 23.61 25.54
C LYS A 867 -25.61 24.66 24.43
N LEU A 868 -24.44 25.18 24.07
CA LEU A 868 -24.31 26.10 22.93
C LEU A 868 -24.69 25.45 21.60
N GLU A 869 -24.44 24.16 21.43
CA GLU A 869 -24.93 23.39 20.27
C GLU A 869 -26.45 23.19 20.33
N LEU A 870 -26.99 22.81 21.49
CA LEU A 870 -28.42 22.69 21.69
C LEU A 870 -29.16 24.01 21.44
N ASP A 871 -28.57 25.16 21.78
CA ASP A 871 -29.13 26.48 21.48
C ASP A 871 -29.27 26.72 19.96
N LYS A 872 -28.33 26.22 19.14
CA LYS A 872 -28.44 26.27 17.68
C LYS A 872 -29.60 25.42 17.19
N LEU A 873 -29.77 24.22 17.73
CA LEU A 873 -30.90 23.34 17.42
C LEU A 873 -32.23 23.94 17.87
N ILE A 874 -32.30 24.57 19.05
CA ILE A 874 -33.48 25.28 19.56
C ILE A 874 -33.86 26.44 18.62
N ASN A 875 -32.88 27.19 18.12
CA ASN A 875 -33.14 28.25 17.14
C ASN A 875 -33.64 27.69 15.81
N LEU A 876 -33.11 26.55 15.36
CA LEU A 876 -33.63 25.85 14.19
C LEU A 876 -35.08 25.38 14.43
N VAL A 877 -35.39 24.79 15.57
CA VAL A 877 -36.77 24.41 15.98
C VAL A 877 -37.70 25.62 15.90
N LYS A 878 -37.30 26.77 16.48
CA LYS A 878 -38.07 28.02 16.43
C LYS A 878 -38.29 28.54 15.01
N SER A 879 -37.44 28.20 14.05
CA SER A 879 -37.65 28.54 12.65
C SER A 879 -38.53 27.53 11.90
N VAL A 880 -38.40 26.24 12.21
CA VAL A 880 -39.03 25.14 11.44
C VAL A 880 -40.47 24.88 11.88
N TYR A 881 -40.83 25.10 13.15
CA TYR A 881 -42.20 24.80 13.61
C TYR A 881 -43.28 25.62 12.87
N GLN A 882 -42.90 26.76 12.31
CA GLN A 882 -43.83 27.62 11.56
C GLN A 882 -44.30 26.97 10.25
N ASP A 883 -43.44 26.15 9.64
CA ASP A 883 -43.73 25.43 8.40
C ASP A 883 -44.77 24.32 8.63
N LEU A 884 -44.88 23.80 9.86
CA LEU A 884 -45.82 22.72 10.21
C LEU A 884 -47.29 23.14 10.16
N PHE A 885 -47.60 24.44 10.20
CA PHE A 885 -48.97 24.92 10.06
C PHE A 885 -49.26 25.56 8.71
N GLU A 886 -48.41 25.33 7.70
CA GLU A 886 -48.74 25.63 6.31
C GLU A 886 -49.92 24.77 5.83
N SER A 887 -50.94 25.41 5.25
CA SER A 887 -52.19 24.75 4.81
C SER A 887 -51.94 23.51 3.93
N ARG A 888 -51.08 23.65 2.91
CA ARG A 888 -50.78 22.56 1.96
C ARG A 888 -50.08 21.39 2.64
N LYS A 889 -49.19 21.66 3.60
CA LYS A 889 -48.43 20.66 4.34
C LYS A 889 -49.31 19.85 5.29
N LEU A 890 -50.21 20.55 6.00
CA LEU A 890 -51.23 19.91 6.83
C LEU A 890 -52.31 19.17 6.05
N GLY A 891 -52.42 19.39 4.74
CA GLY A 891 -53.49 18.83 3.92
C GLY A 891 -54.84 19.53 4.09
N VAL A 892 -54.86 20.79 4.54
CA VAL A 892 -56.07 21.61 4.73
C VAL A 892 -56.14 22.76 3.75
N ASN A 893 -57.35 23.11 3.29
CA ASN A 893 -57.53 24.17 2.29
C ASN A 893 -57.40 25.56 2.91
N SER A 894 -57.91 25.74 4.13
CA SER A 894 -57.91 27.03 4.81
C SER A 894 -57.75 26.86 6.32
N LEU A 895 -56.86 27.66 6.92
CA LEU A 895 -56.69 27.72 8.38
C LEU A 895 -57.78 28.54 9.08
N LYS A 896 -58.42 29.44 8.33
CA LYS A 896 -59.51 30.30 8.75
C LYS A 896 -60.42 30.59 7.57
N ILE A 897 -61.73 30.68 7.81
CA ILE A 897 -62.73 30.95 6.78
C ILE A 897 -63.62 32.10 7.24
N SER A 898 -63.72 33.16 6.44
CA SER A 898 -64.63 34.28 6.71
C SER A 898 -66.08 33.86 6.43
N ILE A 899 -66.99 34.18 7.35
CA ILE A 899 -68.41 33.81 7.30
C ILE A 899 -69.31 35.05 7.07
N GLY A 900 -68.79 36.23 7.39
CA GLY A 900 -69.35 37.55 7.18
C GLY A 900 -68.30 38.62 7.55
N ASP A 901 -68.74 39.85 7.83
CA ASP A 901 -67.82 40.97 8.10
C ASP A 901 -67.01 40.82 9.40
N THR A 902 -67.56 40.11 10.40
CA THR A 902 -66.95 39.95 11.73
C THR A 902 -66.80 38.50 12.18
N GLU A 903 -67.59 37.58 11.64
CA GLU A 903 -67.55 36.17 11.99
C GLU A 903 -66.60 35.37 11.09
N ARG A 904 -65.85 34.47 11.71
CA ARG A 904 -64.93 33.55 11.05
C ARG A 904 -64.96 32.19 11.72
N TRP A 905 -64.83 31.13 10.92
CA TRP A 905 -64.51 29.81 11.40
C TRP A 905 -62.99 29.68 11.56
N THR A 906 -62.58 29.08 12.66
CA THR A 906 -61.20 28.71 13.00
C THR A 906 -61.20 27.34 13.66
N PHE A 907 -60.04 26.71 13.74
CA PHE A 907 -59.88 25.46 14.48
C PHE A 907 -60.20 25.64 15.97
N GLY A 908 -60.65 24.56 16.61
CA GLY A 908 -61.06 24.56 18.02
C GLY A 908 -59.89 24.48 18.99
N LYS A 909 -58.89 23.64 18.69
CA LYS A 909 -57.68 23.41 19.48
C LYS A 909 -56.48 23.09 18.58
N ALA A 910 -55.28 23.42 19.05
CA ALA A 910 -54.03 23.04 18.41
C ALA A 910 -52.99 22.58 19.45
N ALA A 911 -52.12 21.66 19.07
CA ALA A 911 -51.03 21.21 19.93
C ALA A 911 -49.75 21.04 19.12
N LEU A 912 -48.63 21.54 19.65
CA LEU A 912 -47.29 21.19 19.19
C LEU A 912 -46.64 20.29 20.24
N VAL A 913 -46.27 19.08 19.83
CA VAL A 913 -45.52 18.14 20.65
C VAL A 913 -44.06 18.20 20.22
N VAL A 914 -43.16 18.34 21.19
CA VAL A 914 -41.71 18.31 20.94
C VAL A 914 -41.09 17.09 21.62
N SER A 915 -40.59 16.15 20.85
CA SER A 915 -39.86 15.00 21.39
C SER A 915 -38.36 15.20 21.22
N SER A 916 -37.61 15.14 22.32
CA SER A 916 -36.14 15.23 22.34
C SER A 916 -35.63 14.55 23.60
N THR A 917 -34.55 13.76 23.53
CA THR A 917 -33.93 13.13 24.70
C THR A 917 -33.27 14.17 25.63
N SER A 918 -32.85 15.34 25.10
CA SER A 918 -32.31 16.46 25.87
C SER A 918 -33.37 17.12 26.76
N SER A 919 -33.11 17.16 28.07
CA SER A 919 -33.92 17.90 29.03
C SER A 919 -33.80 19.41 28.85
N TYR A 920 -32.61 19.89 28.47
CA TYR A 920 -32.37 21.31 28.21
C TYR A 920 -33.23 21.83 27.05
N VAL A 921 -33.26 21.12 25.91
CA VAL A 921 -34.10 21.47 24.76
C VAL A 921 -35.58 21.55 25.17
N ARG A 922 -36.07 20.56 25.92
CA ARG A 922 -37.47 20.51 26.37
C ARG A 922 -37.81 21.70 27.28
N SER A 923 -36.99 21.98 28.29
CA SER A 923 -37.25 23.08 29.23
C SER A 923 -37.10 24.46 28.60
N GLU A 924 -36.15 24.67 27.67
CA GLU A 924 -35.98 25.96 26.99
C GLU A 924 -37.09 26.26 25.98
N LEU A 925 -37.59 25.24 25.25
CA LEU A 925 -38.73 25.42 24.36
C LEU A 925 -40.01 25.72 25.13
N MET A 926 -40.21 25.16 26.33
CA MET A 926 -41.36 25.50 27.19
C MET A 926 -41.37 26.96 27.67
N LYS A 927 -40.22 27.62 27.72
CA LYS A 927 -40.11 29.06 28.06
C LYS A 927 -40.38 29.96 26.85
N SER A 928 -40.50 29.40 25.65
CA SER A 928 -40.69 30.16 24.42
C SER A 928 -42.13 30.67 24.24
N MET A 929 -42.32 31.58 23.29
CA MET A 929 -43.65 32.11 22.93
C MET A 929 -44.40 31.24 21.92
N ILE A 930 -43.89 30.06 21.56
CA ILE A 930 -44.44 29.22 20.48
C ILE A 930 -45.93 28.93 20.65
N SER A 931 -46.38 28.58 21.87
CA SER A 931 -47.81 28.33 22.10
C SER A 931 -48.66 29.58 21.85
N THR A 932 -48.15 30.77 22.20
CA THR A 932 -48.84 32.05 21.95
C THR A 932 -48.85 32.37 20.47
N ASP A 933 -47.73 32.14 19.77
CA ASP A 933 -47.59 32.35 18.34
C ASP A 933 -48.57 31.46 17.55
N ILE A 934 -48.71 30.18 17.92
CA ILE A 934 -49.69 29.25 17.35
C ILE A 934 -51.12 29.77 17.56
N ASN A 935 -51.45 30.19 18.78
CA ASN A 935 -52.78 30.70 19.12
C ASN A 935 -53.17 31.91 18.23
N GLN A 936 -52.23 32.85 18.07
CA GLN A 936 -52.41 34.04 17.25
C GLN A 936 -52.52 33.69 15.75
N SER A 937 -51.63 32.82 15.27
CA SER A 937 -51.53 32.44 13.85
C SER A 937 -52.81 31.74 13.37
N LEU A 938 -53.38 30.86 14.20
CA LEU A 938 -54.63 30.16 13.92
C LEU A 938 -55.88 30.93 14.37
N SER A 939 -55.72 32.06 15.07
CA SER A 939 -56.83 32.83 15.65
C SER A 939 -57.78 31.96 16.50
N LEU A 940 -57.20 31.17 17.42
CA LEU A 940 -57.97 30.31 18.31
C LEU A 940 -58.82 31.14 19.29
N LYS A 941 -59.94 30.56 19.78
CA LYS A 941 -60.93 31.33 20.57
C LYS A 941 -60.41 31.68 21.97
N LYS A 942 -59.69 30.76 22.62
CA LYS A 942 -59.13 30.95 23.97
C LYS A 942 -57.61 30.80 23.92
N PRO A 943 -56.86 31.53 24.77
CA PRO A 943 -55.41 31.35 24.90
C PRO A 943 -55.00 29.90 25.23
N ASN A 944 -55.85 29.19 25.98
CA ASN A 944 -55.60 27.80 26.40
C ASN A 944 -56.05 26.76 25.34
N ASP A 945 -56.51 27.18 24.16
CA ASP A 945 -56.86 26.26 23.07
C ASP A 945 -55.60 25.80 22.28
N SER A 946 -54.44 26.41 22.54
CA SER A 946 -53.13 25.97 22.06
C SER A 946 -52.31 25.33 23.19
N LEU A 947 -51.61 24.24 22.89
CA LEU A 947 -50.67 23.60 23.81
C LEU A 947 -49.30 23.40 23.17
N LEU A 948 -48.23 23.71 23.91
CA LEU A 948 -46.89 23.18 23.68
C LEU A 948 -46.60 22.16 24.77
N THR A 949 -46.24 20.93 24.41
CA THR A 949 -45.88 19.90 25.39
C THR A 949 -44.67 19.08 24.92
N PRO A 950 -43.61 18.95 25.74
CA PRO A 950 -42.46 18.16 25.36
C PRO A 950 -42.39 16.80 26.08
N HIS A 951 -41.70 15.82 25.49
CA HIS A 951 -41.34 14.57 26.18
C HIS A 951 -39.99 14.00 25.71
N GLY A 952 -39.44 13.08 26.50
CA GLY A 952 -38.09 12.52 26.31
C GLY A 952 -37.96 11.32 25.38
N HIS A 953 -38.99 11.01 24.58
CA HIS A 953 -39.04 9.74 23.84
C HIS A 953 -39.01 9.99 22.33
N THR A 954 -37.84 9.79 21.74
CA THR A 954 -37.55 9.91 20.31
C THR A 954 -36.26 9.14 20.00
N LYS A 955 -35.78 9.12 18.74
CA LYS A 955 -34.47 8.55 18.44
C LYS A 955 -33.34 9.38 19.09
N PRO A 956 -32.18 8.77 19.41
CA PRO A 956 -31.14 9.39 20.25
C PRO A 956 -30.71 10.80 19.83
N TRP A 957 -30.57 11.03 18.52
CA TRP A 957 -30.04 12.28 17.95
C TRP A 957 -31.08 13.08 17.16
N GLU A 958 -32.35 12.92 17.48
CA GLU A 958 -33.46 13.60 16.80
C GLU A 958 -34.22 14.54 17.74
N ILE A 959 -34.69 15.66 17.19
CA ILE A 959 -35.77 16.47 17.77
C ILE A 959 -36.96 16.35 16.82
N ALA A 960 -38.06 15.75 17.25
CA ALA A 960 -39.27 15.73 16.45
C ALA A 960 -40.25 16.81 16.90
N LEU A 961 -40.84 17.47 15.92
CA LEU A 961 -41.87 18.49 16.07
C LEU A 961 -43.13 17.96 15.41
N THR A 962 -44.16 17.65 16.20
CA THR A 962 -45.42 17.14 15.66
C THR A 962 -46.54 18.09 15.99
N PHE A 963 -47.16 18.65 14.96
CA PHE A 963 -48.25 19.60 15.08
C PHE A 963 -49.58 18.89 14.84
N PHE A 964 -50.56 19.16 15.71
CA PHE A 964 -51.92 18.69 15.61
C PHE A 964 -52.89 19.87 15.64
N VAL A 965 -53.93 19.82 14.81
CA VAL A 965 -55.00 20.81 14.82
C VAL A 965 -56.36 20.14 14.68
N ALA A 966 -57.28 20.52 15.55
CA ALA A 966 -58.62 19.93 15.67
C ALA A 966 -59.67 21.02 15.91
N SER A 967 -60.95 20.87 15.56
CA SER A 967 -61.57 19.94 14.62
C SER A 967 -61.84 20.64 13.29
N SER A 968 -61.71 19.95 12.17
CA SER A 968 -62.12 20.45 10.84
C SER A 968 -63.09 19.49 10.14
N PHE A 969 -63.60 19.92 8.98
CA PHE A 969 -64.64 19.27 8.18
C PHE A 969 -64.15 18.84 6.80
N LEU A 970 -64.98 18.05 6.11
CA LEU A 970 -64.62 17.41 4.85
C LEU A 970 -64.23 18.42 3.76
N ASP A 971 -65.06 19.44 3.55
CA ASP A 971 -64.85 20.48 2.53
C ASP A 971 -63.64 21.41 2.81
N ASN A 972 -62.91 21.19 3.91
CA ASN A 972 -61.64 21.87 4.18
C ASN A 972 -60.42 20.96 3.95
N ILE A 973 -60.58 19.74 3.44
CA ILE A 973 -59.45 18.88 3.03
C ILE A 973 -58.92 19.39 1.69
N TYR A 974 -57.65 19.83 1.65
CA TYR A 974 -57.08 20.46 0.46
C TYR A 974 -57.11 19.57 -0.79
N PRO A 975 -56.61 18.31 -0.76
CA PRO A 975 -56.64 17.45 -1.94
C PRO A 975 -58.04 17.14 -2.49
N LEU A 976 -59.09 17.22 -1.64
CA LEU A 976 -60.46 17.01 -2.06
C LEU A 976 -60.97 18.19 -2.91
N VAL A 977 -60.66 19.43 -2.51
CA VAL A 977 -61.21 20.65 -3.11
C VAL A 977 -60.29 21.35 -4.12
N ALA A 978 -59.04 20.90 -4.24
CA ALA A 978 -58.11 21.41 -5.24
C ALA A 978 -58.63 21.18 -6.68
N GLY A 979 -58.32 22.09 -7.61
CA GLY A 979 -58.66 21.91 -9.02
C GLY A 979 -57.91 20.71 -9.62
N GLY A 980 -58.60 19.81 -10.33
CA GLY A 980 -58.04 18.50 -10.71
C GLY A 980 -57.87 17.53 -9.53
N GLY A 981 -58.36 17.87 -8.34
CA GLY A 981 -58.29 17.06 -7.12
C GLY A 981 -59.39 16.01 -7.03
N TYR A 982 -59.52 15.39 -5.85
CA TYR A 982 -60.32 14.16 -5.73
C TYR A 982 -61.81 14.34 -6.08
N TRP A 983 -62.38 15.52 -5.80
CA TRP A 983 -63.79 15.78 -6.07
C TRP A 983 -64.14 15.75 -7.56
N GLU A 984 -63.24 16.20 -8.42
CA GLU A 984 -63.48 16.22 -9.87
C GLU A 984 -63.56 14.79 -10.45
N ILE A 985 -62.74 13.88 -9.93
CA ILE A 985 -62.77 12.46 -10.28
C ILE A 985 -63.99 11.79 -9.65
N TYR A 986 -64.29 12.11 -8.39
CA TYR A 986 -65.48 11.63 -7.69
C TYR A 986 -66.77 11.99 -8.43
N ALA A 987 -66.97 13.26 -8.80
CA ALA A 987 -68.20 13.71 -9.43
C ALA A 987 -68.51 12.97 -10.74
N ARG A 988 -67.47 12.57 -11.48
CA ARG A 988 -67.58 11.78 -12.71
C ARG A 988 -67.83 10.29 -12.46
N ASN A 989 -67.36 9.73 -11.34
CA ASN A 989 -67.29 8.28 -11.10
C ASN A 989 -67.99 7.81 -9.81
N LYS A 990 -68.75 8.67 -9.14
CA LYS A 990 -69.39 8.38 -7.83
C LYS A 990 -70.35 7.20 -7.84
N GLU A 991 -70.83 6.77 -9.00
CA GLU A 991 -71.73 5.61 -9.13
C GLU A 991 -70.97 4.27 -9.25
N ASN A 992 -69.64 4.28 -9.34
CA ASN A 992 -68.84 3.06 -9.47
C ASN A 992 -68.76 2.30 -8.15
N ILE A 993 -69.67 1.33 -7.96
CA ILE A 993 -69.80 0.52 -6.73
C ILE A 993 -68.54 -0.26 -6.34
N LEU A 994 -67.59 -0.51 -7.24
CA LEU A 994 -66.33 -1.20 -6.90
C LEU A 994 -65.44 -0.36 -5.98
N HIS A 995 -65.69 0.95 -5.89
CA HIS A 995 -64.99 1.87 -5.01
C HIS A 995 -65.79 2.22 -3.74
N HIS A 996 -67.00 1.69 -3.56
CA HIS A 996 -67.80 1.86 -2.34
C HIS A 996 -67.62 0.67 -1.41
N VAL A 997 -67.82 0.89 -0.11
CA VAL A 997 -67.82 -0.19 0.90
C VAL A 997 -68.89 -0.01 1.97
N LEU A 998 -69.27 1.24 2.23
CA LEU A 998 -70.32 1.56 3.19
C LEU A 998 -71.69 1.18 2.60
N LYS A 999 -72.54 0.55 3.43
CA LYS A 999 -73.90 0.07 3.09
C LYS A 999 -73.99 -1.07 2.07
N LEU A 1000 -72.90 -1.54 1.46
CA LEU A 1000 -72.96 -2.68 0.53
C LEU A 1000 -73.59 -3.93 1.16
N GLN A 1001 -73.38 -4.14 2.46
CA GLN A 1001 -73.99 -5.25 3.22
C GLN A 1001 -75.52 -5.13 3.44
N ASP A 1002 -76.08 -3.97 3.16
CA ASP A 1002 -77.50 -3.65 3.19
C ASP A 1002 -78.12 -3.66 1.78
N GLY A 1003 -77.33 -3.91 0.73
CA GLY A 1003 -77.78 -3.83 -0.67
C GLY A 1003 -77.84 -2.41 -1.22
N GLU A 1004 -77.11 -1.48 -0.60
CA GLU A 1004 -77.14 -0.06 -0.90
C GLU A 1004 -75.71 0.52 -0.99
N TYR A 1005 -75.56 1.71 -1.56
CA TYR A 1005 -74.36 2.54 -1.48
C TYR A 1005 -74.75 4.01 -1.30
N ILE A 1006 -73.79 4.86 -0.94
CA ILE A 1006 -74.05 6.28 -0.71
C ILE A 1006 -73.32 7.15 -1.72
N THR A 1007 -73.95 8.24 -2.13
CA THR A 1007 -73.28 9.28 -2.92
C THR A 1007 -73.54 10.65 -2.32
N ARG A 1008 -72.56 11.53 -2.44
CA ARG A 1008 -72.62 12.93 -2.02
C ARG A 1008 -72.94 13.78 -3.24
N SER A 1009 -73.92 14.68 -3.11
CA SER A 1009 -74.44 15.48 -4.21
C SER A 1009 -73.57 16.70 -4.55
N ALA A 1010 -72.97 17.36 -3.54
CA ALA A 1010 -72.19 18.58 -3.73
C ALA A 1010 -71.11 18.80 -2.65
N LEU A 1011 -70.09 19.60 -3.00
CA LEU A 1011 -69.24 20.28 -2.03
C LEU A 1011 -69.92 21.57 -1.55
N LEU A 1012 -69.76 21.85 -0.26
CA LEU A 1012 -70.16 23.12 0.32
C LEU A 1012 -69.12 24.18 0.00
N LYS A 1013 -69.58 25.39 -0.35
CA LYS A 1013 -68.70 26.56 -0.41
C LYS A 1013 -68.08 26.81 0.97
N PRO A 1014 -66.82 27.30 1.06
CA PRO A 1014 -66.14 27.50 2.33
C PRO A 1014 -66.97 28.25 3.37
N GLU A 1015 -67.62 29.36 2.98
CA GLU A 1015 -68.46 30.16 3.88
C GLU A 1015 -69.66 29.38 4.44
N ALA A 1016 -70.31 28.56 3.60
CA ALA A 1016 -71.45 27.74 4.02
C ALA A 1016 -71.01 26.62 4.97
N ALA A 1017 -69.92 25.93 4.63
CA ALA A 1017 -69.32 24.91 5.49
C ALA A 1017 -68.87 25.51 6.83
N GLY A 1018 -68.26 26.69 6.81
CA GLY A 1018 -67.86 27.45 8.00
C GLY A 1018 -69.06 27.83 8.89
N LYS A 1019 -70.18 28.29 8.31
CA LYS A 1019 -71.42 28.60 9.05
C LYS A 1019 -71.98 27.38 9.79
N ILE A 1020 -72.06 26.26 9.08
CA ILE A 1020 -72.49 24.98 9.65
C ILE A 1020 -71.54 24.56 10.79
N ALA A 1021 -70.24 24.81 10.60
CA ALA A 1021 -69.19 24.42 11.53
C ALA A 1021 -69.18 25.18 12.86
N ILE A 1022 -69.55 26.46 12.86
CA ILE A 1022 -69.65 27.26 14.09
C ILE A 1022 -71.02 27.17 14.77
N SER A 1023 -72.01 26.54 14.13
CA SER A 1023 -73.38 26.43 14.65
C SER A 1023 -73.44 25.67 15.97
N GLU A 1024 -74.13 26.24 16.96
CA GLU A 1024 -74.40 25.62 18.27
C GLU A 1024 -75.67 24.73 18.24
N ARG A 1025 -76.39 24.65 17.11
CA ARG A 1025 -77.62 23.86 16.96
C ARG A 1025 -77.30 22.39 16.70
N ILE A 1026 -76.88 21.71 17.77
CA ILE A 1026 -76.33 20.35 17.75
C ILE A 1026 -77.22 19.34 16.99
N GLU A 1027 -78.56 19.48 17.02
CA GLU A 1027 -79.52 18.57 16.35
C GLU A 1027 -79.76 18.87 14.87
N GLU A 1028 -79.74 20.14 14.45
CA GLU A 1028 -80.01 20.55 13.06
C GLU A 1028 -78.79 20.33 12.14
N THR A 1029 -77.58 20.55 12.67
CA THR A 1029 -76.34 20.49 11.88
C THR A 1029 -76.09 19.12 11.22
N PRO A 1030 -76.26 17.96 11.89
CA PRO A 1030 -76.12 16.66 11.25
C PRO A 1030 -77.17 16.41 10.15
N GLN A 1031 -78.39 16.94 10.29
CA GLN A 1031 -79.44 16.78 9.27
C GLN A 1031 -79.11 17.56 7.99
N GLN A 1032 -78.55 18.77 8.13
CA GLN A 1032 -78.10 19.58 6.99
C GLN A 1032 -77.00 18.88 6.19
N ILE A 1033 -76.02 18.27 6.86
CA ILE A 1033 -74.97 17.50 6.17
C ILE A 1033 -75.55 16.22 5.56
N LYS A 1034 -76.39 15.47 6.29
CA LYS A 1034 -77.06 14.27 5.75
C LYS A 1034 -77.87 14.56 4.49
N SER A 1035 -78.44 15.75 4.34
CA SER A 1035 -79.17 16.16 3.14
C SER A 1035 -78.30 16.26 1.88
N LEU A 1036 -76.97 16.30 2.03
CA LEU A 1036 -76.02 16.22 0.92
C LEU A 1036 -75.82 14.79 0.40
N TYR A 1037 -76.40 13.78 1.07
CA TYR A 1037 -76.19 12.39 0.75
C TYR A 1037 -77.46 11.73 0.23
N GLU A 1038 -77.29 10.92 -0.80
CA GLU A 1038 -78.30 10.03 -1.36
C GLU A 1038 -77.90 8.57 -1.06
N VAL A 1039 -78.84 7.78 -0.55
CA VAL A 1039 -78.70 6.33 -0.41
C VAL A 1039 -79.36 5.69 -1.62
N LYS A 1040 -78.60 4.90 -2.38
CA LYS A 1040 -79.02 4.29 -3.65
C LYS A 1040 -78.92 2.78 -3.56
N SER A 1041 -79.78 2.07 -4.29
CA SER A 1041 -79.70 0.60 -4.38
C SER A 1041 -78.56 0.17 -5.31
N LEU A 1042 -77.92 -0.97 -5.06
CA LEU A 1042 -76.80 -1.44 -5.91
C LEU A 1042 -77.15 -1.61 -7.39
N LYS A 1043 -78.44 -1.82 -7.72
CA LYS A 1043 -78.91 -2.01 -9.09
C LYS A 1043 -78.90 -0.70 -9.90
N GLU A 1044 -79.12 0.44 -9.25
CA GLU A 1044 -79.10 1.75 -9.91
C GLU A 1044 -77.72 2.05 -10.52
N ALA A 1045 -76.64 1.54 -9.92
CA ALA A 1045 -75.28 1.67 -10.45
C ALA A 1045 -75.09 0.99 -11.81
N LEU A 1046 -75.94 0.03 -12.18
CA LEU A 1046 -75.90 -0.68 -13.48
C LEU A 1046 -76.75 -0.01 -14.55
N GLU A 1047 -77.65 0.92 -14.17
CA GLU A 1047 -78.64 1.53 -15.07
C GLU A 1047 -78.11 2.81 -15.74
N ILE A 1048 -77.09 3.46 -15.16
CA ILE A 1048 -76.68 4.83 -15.50
C ILE A 1048 -75.64 4.89 -16.65
N GLU A 1049 -74.94 3.81 -17.00
CA GLU A 1049 -73.93 3.78 -18.10
C GLU A 1049 -74.52 3.54 -19.51
N ASN A 1050 -75.84 3.45 -19.66
CA ASN A 1050 -76.50 3.41 -20.98
C ASN A 1050 -76.83 4.81 -21.56
N GLN A 1051 -76.29 5.89 -20.96
CA GLN A 1051 -76.27 7.26 -21.48
C GLN A 1051 -74.82 7.72 -21.64
#